data_AF-A0A087AVZ3-F1
#
_entry.id   AF-A0A087AVZ3-F1
#
_cell.length_a   1.000
_cell.length_b   1.000
_cell.length_c   1.000
_cell.angle_alpha   90.00
_cell.angle_beta   90.00
_cell.angle_gamma   90.00
#
_symmetry.space_group_name_H-M   'P 1'
#
loop_
_entity.id
_entity.type
_entity.pdbx_description
1 polymer ?
#
loop_
_entity_poly.entity_id
_entity_poly.type
_entity_poly.pdbx_seq_one_letter_code
_entity_poly.pdbx_strand_id
1 'polypeptide(L)'
;MSVLDELVAGAQHDQRAREQATTLAQLKEQAATMPAPLDATRWLKRPDAIPVIAEIKRASPSKGHLADIPDPGALAAQYAAGGASAISVLTEEQRFHGSLDDLDAVRANVDIPVLRKDFITTDYQVWEARAHGADLILLIVAALADDDLRRLLDLTHDLGMTALVETHTVEEIDRARAAGAKVIGINARNLKDLRVDVGKYRELADGLPDDVVKVAESGVFGSVELEDYARAGADAVLVGEGVATADDHVLAVQRLVKAGATVKASEQTPLSEHEGPYFGQYGGRFVPEALVSALDELERVYEDAKRDPEFHRELARLNQQYVGRPSPLTEAPRFAARLKEKTGVEARVFLKREDLNHTGAHKINNAIGQALLVKRMGKTRVIAETGAGQHGVATATVCAMMGLKCRIYMGQVDARRQALNVARMRMLGAEVVEVTLGDRILKDAINEALRDWVTNVEDTHYLLGTVAGPHPFPAMVRDFQKIIGEEAKQQLNDWYGIDHPDAVVACVGGGSNAIGVMNAFLDDERVNLYGYEAGGDGPESGRHAIRFAPGTGELGMFQGAKSYLLENSEGQTLDTYSISAGLDYASVGPEHAWLKDIGRVRYSWATDGEAMAAFKDLCETEGIIPAIESSHAVAGAYKAALDLKERGVEHPVMIVNISGRGDKDMNTAGKWFGYLTDEQSKALEANGAQGNNA
;
A
#
# COMPACT_ATOMS: atom_id res chain seq x y z
N MET A 1 9.65 19.83 38.44
CA MET A 1 10.66 19.63 37.39
C MET A 1 10.16 18.52 36.50
N SER A 2 10.17 18.76 35.20
CA SER A 2 9.99 17.72 34.20
C SER A 2 11.21 16.79 34.17
N VAL A 3 11.09 15.61 33.56
CA VAL A 3 12.25 14.71 33.34
C VAL A 3 13.33 15.40 32.50
N LEU A 4 12.92 16.27 31.56
CA LEU A 4 13.84 17.07 30.76
C LEU A 4 14.60 18.09 31.62
N ASP A 5 13.93 18.74 32.58
CA ASP A 5 14.59 19.70 33.49
C ASP A 5 15.68 19.02 34.32
N GLU A 6 15.42 17.80 34.79
CA GLU A 6 16.40 17.00 35.55
C GLU A 6 17.61 16.62 34.69
N LEU A 7 17.37 16.22 33.42
CA LEU A 7 18.41 15.86 32.47
C LEU A 7 19.29 17.07 32.11
N VAL A 8 18.68 18.23 31.86
CA VAL A 8 19.39 19.49 31.61
C VAL A 8 20.22 19.89 32.84
N ALA A 9 19.65 19.78 34.05
CA ALA A 9 20.36 20.08 35.28
C ALA A 9 21.56 19.15 35.51
N GLY A 10 21.42 17.86 35.16
CA GLY A 10 22.51 16.87 35.14
C GLY A 10 23.63 17.27 34.19
N ALA A 11 23.31 17.53 32.92
CA ALA A 11 24.30 17.94 31.92
C ALA A 11 25.03 19.24 32.32
N GLN A 12 24.33 20.21 32.90
CA GLN A 12 24.95 21.44 33.42
C GLN A 12 25.81 21.19 34.66
N HIS A 13 25.47 20.20 35.49
CA HIS A 13 26.32 19.79 36.61
C HIS A 13 27.63 19.19 36.11
N ASP A 14 27.55 18.26 35.16
CA ASP A 14 28.71 17.60 34.57
C ASP A 14 29.61 18.63 33.85
N GLN A 15 28.99 19.56 33.10
CA GLN A 15 29.68 20.69 32.49
C GLN A 15 30.46 21.53 33.51
N ARG A 16 29.82 21.93 34.63
CA ARG A 16 30.48 22.75 35.67
C ARG A 16 31.69 22.03 36.29
N ALA A 17 31.65 20.71 36.40
CA ALA A 17 32.80 19.94 36.86
C ALA A 17 33.95 19.98 35.83
N ARG A 18 33.64 19.84 34.54
CA ARG A 18 34.63 19.91 33.46
C ARG A 18 35.21 21.32 33.27
N GLU A 19 34.41 22.37 33.44
CA GLU A 19 34.85 23.77 33.31
C GLU A 19 35.89 24.17 34.38
N GLN A 20 35.93 23.45 35.51
CA GLN A 20 37.00 23.62 36.51
C GLN A 20 38.34 23.05 36.04
N ALA A 21 38.34 22.05 35.16
CA ALA A 21 39.53 21.40 34.62
C ALA A 21 40.00 22.05 33.31
N THR A 22 39.06 22.42 32.43
CA THR A 22 39.32 23.01 31.12
C THR A 22 38.50 24.28 30.94
N THR A 23 39.17 25.41 30.76
CA THR A 23 38.50 26.70 30.53
C THR A 23 37.97 26.80 29.09
N LEU A 24 36.97 27.66 28.87
CA LEU A 24 36.45 27.94 27.53
C LEU A 24 37.54 28.39 26.54
N ALA A 25 38.54 29.15 27.01
CA ALA A 25 39.65 29.58 26.16
C ALA A 25 40.48 28.38 25.67
N GLN A 26 40.75 27.42 26.55
CA GLN A 26 41.46 26.18 26.20
C GLN A 26 40.64 25.31 25.25
N LEU A 27 39.32 25.21 25.45
CA LEU A 27 38.44 24.50 24.50
C LEU A 27 38.46 25.15 23.10
N LYS A 28 38.48 26.48 23.02
CA LYS A 28 38.61 27.19 21.74
C LYS A 28 39.93 26.89 21.04
N GLU A 29 41.02 26.82 21.80
CA GLU A 29 42.34 26.43 21.27
C GLU A 29 42.34 24.98 20.79
N GLN A 30 41.73 24.05 21.53
CA GLN A 30 41.59 22.64 21.13
C GLN A 30 40.70 22.47 19.90
N ALA A 31 39.54 23.13 19.86
CA ALA A 31 38.64 23.13 18.72
C ALA A 31 39.32 23.64 17.42
N ALA A 32 40.27 24.58 17.56
CA ALA A 32 41.04 25.11 16.43
C ALA A 32 42.09 24.12 15.88
N THR A 33 42.51 23.12 16.67
CA THR A 33 43.42 22.07 16.18
C THR A 33 42.68 20.90 15.52
N MET A 34 41.36 20.82 15.68
CA MET A 34 40.55 19.75 15.09
C MET A 34 40.36 19.95 13.58
N PRO A 35 40.32 18.85 12.78
CA PRO A 35 39.97 18.91 11.37
C PRO A 35 38.60 19.55 11.16
N ALA A 36 38.40 20.27 10.05
CA ALA A 36 37.12 20.90 9.74
C ALA A 36 35.97 19.88 9.83
N PRO A 37 34.82 20.26 10.43
CA PRO A 37 33.68 19.36 10.54
C PRO A 37 33.20 18.86 9.18
N LEU A 38 32.69 17.64 9.16
CA LEU A 38 32.00 17.09 8.00
C LEU A 38 30.65 17.76 7.81
N ASP A 39 30.32 18.10 6.56
CA ASP A 39 28.99 18.61 6.18
C ASP A 39 27.95 17.49 6.26
N ALA A 40 27.33 17.32 7.43
CA ALA A 40 26.41 16.24 7.70
C ALA A 40 25.13 16.29 6.85
N THR A 41 24.74 17.46 6.32
CA THR A 41 23.54 17.58 5.49
C THR A 41 23.61 16.70 4.23
N ARG A 42 24.81 16.53 3.66
CA ARG A 42 25.07 15.65 2.50
C ARG A 42 24.96 14.16 2.83
N TRP A 43 25.17 13.80 4.09
CA TRP A 43 25.08 12.42 4.57
C TRP A 43 23.65 12.05 4.96
N LEU A 44 22.87 13.04 5.43
CA LEU A 44 21.51 12.84 5.93
C LEU A 44 20.42 13.03 4.88
N LYS A 45 20.75 13.49 3.67
CA LYS A 45 19.79 13.58 2.57
C LYS A 45 20.36 12.97 1.30
N ARG A 46 19.79 11.85 0.87
CA ARG A 46 20.23 11.10 -0.32
C ARG A 46 19.06 10.81 -1.26
N PRO A 47 19.27 10.88 -2.59
CA PRO A 47 18.21 10.58 -3.56
C PRO A 47 17.93 9.08 -3.70
N ASP A 48 18.87 8.22 -3.30
CA ASP A 48 18.88 6.78 -3.54
C ASP A 48 18.69 5.92 -2.28
N ALA A 49 18.64 6.54 -1.09
CA ALA A 49 18.49 5.84 0.17
C ALA A 49 17.88 6.73 1.26
N ILE A 50 17.39 6.10 2.32
CA ILE A 50 17.07 6.74 3.60
C ILE A 50 18.28 6.53 4.52
N PRO A 51 19.08 7.56 4.82
CA PRO A 51 20.26 7.45 5.67
C PRO A 51 19.89 7.02 7.10
N VAL A 52 20.76 6.19 7.68
CA VAL A 52 20.62 5.70 9.05
C VAL A 52 21.65 6.38 9.94
N ILE A 53 21.18 7.06 10.99
CA ILE A 53 22.00 7.55 12.09
C ILE A 53 21.98 6.47 13.18
N ALA A 54 23.09 5.77 13.37
CA ALA A 54 23.19 4.69 14.35
C ALA A 54 23.66 5.24 15.71
N GLU A 55 22.86 5.04 16.76
CA GLU A 55 23.12 5.59 18.09
C GLU A 55 23.83 4.57 19.00
N ILE A 56 24.91 5.02 19.63
CA ILE A 56 25.59 4.32 20.72
C ILE A 56 24.91 4.70 22.02
N LYS A 57 24.30 3.69 22.65
CA LYS A 57 23.41 3.87 23.79
C LYS A 57 23.50 2.71 24.78
N ARG A 58 24.04 2.98 25.98
CA ARG A 58 24.10 2.00 27.08
C ARG A 58 22.82 1.96 27.90
N ALA A 59 22.14 3.09 28.05
CA ALA A 59 20.93 3.19 28.86
C ALA A 59 19.91 4.20 28.31
N SER A 60 18.71 4.21 28.90
CA SER A 60 17.68 5.22 28.65
C SER A 60 16.87 5.51 29.92
N PRO A 61 16.32 6.73 30.09
CA PRO A 61 15.44 7.04 31.21
C PRO A 61 14.21 6.14 31.33
N SER A 62 13.69 5.63 30.20
CA SER A 62 12.48 4.81 30.17
C SER A 62 12.71 3.32 30.45
N LYS A 63 13.86 2.77 30.06
CA LYS A 63 14.15 1.31 30.16
C LYS A 63 15.33 0.97 31.06
N GLY A 64 16.04 1.98 31.57
CA GLY A 64 17.29 1.77 32.32
C GLY A 64 18.39 1.27 31.39
N HIS A 65 19.17 0.30 31.87
CA HIS A 65 20.26 -0.32 31.11
C HIS A 65 19.73 -1.11 29.89
N LEU A 66 20.40 -0.95 28.74
CA LEU A 66 20.03 -1.55 27.46
C LEU A 66 21.09 -2.54 26.97
N ALA A 67 22.37 -2.14 26.98
CA ALA A 67 23.47 -2.96 26.49
C ALA A 67 24.79 -2.55 27.14
N ASP A 68 25.68 -3.52 27.33
CA ASP A 68 27.07 -3.29 27.70
C ASP A 68 27.89 -2.95 26.45
N ILE A 69 28.46 -1.74 26.42
CA ILE A 69 29.27 -1.25 25.29
C ILE A 69 30.67 -0.92 25.83
N PRO A 70 31.57 -1.91 25.93
CA PRO A 70 32.92 -1.71 26.47
C PRO A 70 33.84 -0.97 25.50
N ASP A 71 33.60 -1.07 24.19
CA ASP A 71 34.37 -0.39 23.14
C ASP A 71 33.42 0.33 22.15
N PRO A 72 33.06 1.59 22.43
CA PRO A 72 32.25 2.42 21.54
C PRO A 72 32.87 2.61 20.16
N GLY A 73 34.20 2.68 20.08
CA GLY A 73 34.92 2.88 18.83
C GLY A 73 34.76 1.67 17.91
N ALA A 74 34.93 0.46 18.45
CA ALA A 74 34.70 -0.78 17.71
C ALA A 74 33.23 -0.92 17.27
N LEU A 75 32.27 -0.57 18.14
CA LEU A 75 30.84 -0.60 17.80
C LEU A 75 30.50 0.41 16.70
N ALA A 76 31.04 1.63 16.76
CA ALA A 76 30.89 2.63 15.71
C ALA A 76 31.45 2.15 14.36
N ALA A 77 32.61 1.49 14.36
CA ALA A 77 33.19 0.90 13.17
C ALA A 77 32.29 -0.19 12.58
N GLN A 78 31.64 -1.01 13.42
CA GLN A 78 30.65 -1.99 12.97
C GLN A 78 29.41 -1.33 12.34
N TYR A 79 28.88 -0.28 12.97
CA TYR A 79 27.76 0.48 12.40
C TYR A 79 28.14 1.12 11.05
N ALA A 80 29.33 1.72 10.95
CA ALA A 80 29.83 2.29 9.71
C ALA A 80 30.01 1.22 8.62
N ALA A 81 30.57 0.05 8.97
CA ALA A 81 30.68 -1.10 8.05
C ALA A 81 29.31 -1.64 7.60
N GLY A 82 28.28 -1.48 8.44
CA GLY A 82 26.90 -1.78 8.10
C GLY A 82 26.23 -0.77 7.18
N GLY A 83 26.87 0.39 6.94
CA GLY A 83 26.38 1.44 6.06
C GLY A 83 25.71 2.62 6.78
N ALA A 84 25.90 2.78 8.09
CA ALA A 84 25.44 3.98 8.80
C ALA A 84 26.00 5.25 8.13
N SER A 85 25.15 6.28 8.03
CA SER A 85 25.52 7.56 7.43
C SER A 85 25.99 8.60 8.44
N ALA A 86 25.70 8.38 9.73
CA ALA A 86 26.28 9.10 10.84
C ALA A 86 26.23 8.23 12.11
N ILE A 87 27.08 8.53 13.09
CA ILE A 87 27.05 7.92 14.42
C ILE A 87 26.56 8.95 15.44
N SER A 88 25.55 8.59 16.22
CA SER A 88 25.08 9.39 17.36
C SER A 88 25.68 8.84 18.65
N VAL A 89 26.35 9.68 19.42
CA VAL A 89 27.00 9.29 20.68
C VAL A 89 26.36 10.03 21.83
N LEU A 90 25.73 9.29 22.75
CA LEU A 90 25.23 9.86 23.98
C LEU A 90 26.41 10.15 24.92
N THR A 91 26.52 11.40 25.39
CA THR A 91 27.63 11.84 26.27
C THR A 91 27.21 12.20 27.69
N GLU A 92 25.91 12.13 28.00
CA GLU A 92 25.39 12.40 29.35
C GLU A 92 25.71 11.22 30.29
N GLU A 93 26.31 11.52 31.45
CA GLU A 93 26.94 10.50 32.30
C GLU A 93 25.94 9.82 33.25
N GLN A 94 24.94 10.55 33.75
CA GLN A 94 24.14 10.12 34.91
C GLN A 94 23.00 9.16 34.51
N ARG A 95 22.32 9.41 33.40
CA ARG A 95 21.13 8.67 32.94
C ARG A 95 21.39 7.82 31.72
N PHE A 96 22.31 8.23 30.85
CA PHE A 96 22.65 7.49 29.64
C PHE A 96 23.96 6.70 29.75
N HIS A 97 24.77 6.96 30.78
CA HIS A 97 26.07 6.33 31.01
C HIS A 97 27.02 6.48 29.82
N GLY A 98 26.98 7.68 29.21
CA GLY A 98 27.89 8.11 28.16
C GLY A 98 29.06 8.93 28.70
N SER A 99 29.95 9.37 27.83
CA SER A 99 31.07 10.24 28.16
C SER A 99 31.65 10.92 26.92
N LEU A 100 32.48 11.96 27.11
CA LEU A 100 33.26 12.55 26.01
C LEU A 100 34.37 11.62 25.52
N ASP A 101 34.89 10.74 26.38
CA ASP A 101 35.86 9.70 25.97
C ASP A 101 35.23 8.73 24.96
N ASP A 102 33.93 8.42 25.10
CA ASP A 102 33.20 7.64 24.10
C ASP A 102 33.13 8.38 22.75
N LEU A 103 32.92 9.69 22.77
CA LEU A 103 32.89 10.53 21.55
C LEU A 103 34.26 10.53 20.86
N ASP A 104 35.35 10.68 21.61
CA ASP A 104 36.71 10.62 21.10
C ASP A 104 37.04 9.24 20.49
N ALA A 105 36.66 8.17 21.21
CA ALA A 105 36.85 6.80 20.74
C ALA A 105 36.10 6.54 19.43
N VAL A 106 34.86 7.03 19.31
CA VAL A 106 34.06 6.92 18.08
C VAL A 106 34.70 7.70 16.95
N ARG A 107 35.03 8.98 17.15
CA ARG A 107 35.65 9.83 16.13
C ARG A 107 36.94 9.24 15.59
N ALA A 108 37.75 8.59 16.44
CA ALA A 108 39.00 7.95 16.04
C ALA A 108 38.81 6.69 15.17
N ASN A 109 37.61 6.11 15.13
CA ASN A 109 37.34 4.81 14.49
C ASN A 109 36.42 4.88 13.26
N VAL A 110 35.90 6.06 12.91
CA VAL A 110 35.01 6.23 11.74
C VAL A 110 35.41 7.46 10.92
N ASP A 111 35.02 7.47 9.64
CA ASP A 111 35.21 8.61 8.71
C ASP A 111 33.89 9.29 8.32
N ILE A 112 32.78 8.88 8.95
CA ILE A 112 31.45 9.47 8.76
C ILE A 112 31.16 10.53 9.83
N PRO A 113 30.12 11.37 9.68
CA PRO A 113 29.76 12.37 10.67
C PRO A 113 29.45 11.79 12.05
N VAL A 114 29.91 12.46 13.10
CA VAL A 114 29.66 12.09 14.50
C VAL A 114 28.84 13.18 15.20
N LEU A 115 27.69 12.78 15.73
CA LEU A 115 26.78 13.60 16.51
C LEU A 115 27.08 13.44 18.01
N ARG A 116 27.38 14.55 18.69
CA ARG A 116 27.29 14.61 20.15
C ARG A 116 25.84 14.77 20.55
N LYS A 117 25.27 13.72 21.13
CA LYS A 117 23.90 13.72 21.64
C LYS A 117 23.90 13.96 23.15
N ASP A 118 23.53 15.17 23.54
CA ASP A 118 23.54 15.65 24.92
C ASP A 118 22.51 16.77 25.11
N PHE A 119 22.28 17.20 26.35
CA PHE A 119 21.40 18.34 26.68
C PHE A 119 22.21 19.64 26.64
N ILE A 120 22.43 20.15 25.42
CA ILE A 120 23.25 21.34 25.19
C ILE A 120 22.44 22.61 25.45
N THR A 121 22.90 23.42 26.40
CA THR A 121 22.27 24.70 26.79
C THR A 121 23.23 25.87 26.88
N THR A 122 24.54 25.64 26.69
CA THR A 122 25.57 26.67 26.85
C THR A 122 26.59 26.67 25.71
N ASP A 123 27.24 27.81 25.49
CA ASP A 123 28.32 27.93 24.49
C ASP A 123 29.50 27.02 24.81
N TYR A 124 29.77 26.81 26.10
CA TYR A 124 30.83 25.91 26.55
C TYR A 124 30.63 24.51 25.99
N GLN A 125 29.41 23.96 26.07
CA GLN A 125 29.11 22.63 25.55
C GLN A 125 29.26 22.54 24.02
N VAL A 126 28.95 23.61 23.28
CA VAL A 126 29.14 23.67 21.82
C VAL A 126 30.63 23.64 21.48
N TRP A 127 31.45 24.45 22.15
CA TRP A 127 32.91 24.42 21.97
C TRP A 127 33.53 23.10 22.41
N GLU A 128 33.02 22.50 23.49
CA GLU A 128 33.43 21.18 23.98
C GLU A 128 33.13 20.10 22.94
N ALA A 129 31.92 20.09 22.35
CA ALA A 129 31.58 19.15 21.28
C ALA A 129 32.58 19.24 20.12
N ARG A 130 32.91 20.47 19.71
CA ARG A 130 33.86 20.71 18.62
C ARG A 130 35.28 20.26 18.97
N ALA A 131 35.75 20.53 20.19
CA ALA A 131 37.07 20.13 20.68
C ALA A 131 37.24 18.60 20.71
N HIS A 132 36.15 17.86 20.95
CA HIS A 132 36.10 16.40 20.90
C HIS A 132 35.73 15.85 19.50
N GLY A 133 35.79 16.68 18.46
CA GLY A 133 35.67 16.25 17.06
C GLY A 133 34.26 15.94 16.59
N ALA A 134 33.23 16.44 17.28
CA ALA A 134 31.86 16.36 16.77
C ALA A 134 31.70 17.14 15.45
N ASP A 135 30.89 16.58 14.56
CA ASP A 135 30.43 17.23 13.34
C ASP A 135 29.00 17.76 13.49
N LEU A 136 28.23 17.12 14.38
CA LEU A 136 26.88 17.54 14.75
C LEU A 136 26.71 17.68 16.25
N ILE A 137 25.76 18.53 16.63
CA ILE A 137 25.24 18.60 17.99
C ILE A 137 23.70 18.50 18.00
N LEU A 138 23.14 18.04 19.11
CA LEU A 138 21.70 18.06 19.36
C LEU A 138 21.29 19.36 20.06
N LEU A 139 20.28 20.06 19.54
CA LEU A 139 19.62 21.17 20.22
C LEU A 139 18.14 20.83 20.41
N ILE A 140 17.68 20.78 21.67
CA ILE A 140 16.30 20.39 21.99
C ILE A 140 15.47 21.66 22.20
N VAL A 141 14.46 21.89 21.34
CA VAL A 141 13.67 23.13 21.37
C VAL A 141 12.91 23.32 22.69
N ALA A 142 12.47 22.23 23.30
CA ALA A 142 11.81 22.24 24.62
C ALA A 142 12.74 22.66 25.77
N ALA A 143 14.07 22.54 25.61
CA ALA A 143 15.06 22.84 26.63
C ALA A 143 15.64 24.26 26.52
N LEU A 144 15.29 25.02 25.48
CA LEU A 144 15.91 26.30 25.13
C LEU A 144 14.86 27.39 24.96
N ALA A 145 15.17 28.59 25.45
CA ALA A 145 14.45 29.80 25.05
C ALA A 145 14.81 30.18 23.60
N ASP A 146 13.97 30.96 22.92
CA ASP A 146 14.16 31.28 21.49
C ASP A 146 15.50 31.99 21.21
N ASP A 147 15.89 32.92 22.08
CA ASP A 147 17.17 33.63 21.97
C ASP A 147 18.37 32.69 22.17
N ASP A 148 18.25 31.72 23.09
CA ASP A 148 19.29 30.73 23.34
C ASP A 148 19.39 29.71 22.20
N LEU A 149 18.25 29.24 21.68
CA LEU A 149 18.20 28.34 20.53
C LEU A 149 18.89 28.99 19.32
N ARG A 150 18.54 30.24 19.01
CA ARG A 150 19.15 30.99 17.91
C ARG A 150 20.64 31.20 18.12
N ARG A 151 21.05 31.64 19.31
CA ARG A 151 22.45 31.88 19.66
C ARG A 151 23.32 30.63 19.55
N LEU A 152 22.84 29.48 20.06
CA LEU A 152 23.56 28.22 20.00
C LEU A 152 23.59 27.65 18.57
N LEU A 153 22.51 27.82 17.82
CA LEU A 153 22.43 27.43 16.41
C LEU A 153 23.43 28.24 15.56
N ASP A 154 23.44 29.56 15.72
CA ASP A 154 24.38 30.46 15.04
C ASP A 154 25.83 30.10 15.40
N LEU A 155 26.14 29.89 16.68
CA LEU A 155 27.47 29.45 17.12
C LEU A 155 27.88 28.11 16.49
N THR A 156 26.94 27.16 16.39
CA THR A 156 27.19 25.85 15.77
C THR A 156 27.57 26.01 14.31
N HIS A 157 26.83 26.85 13.57
CA HIS A 157 27.12 27.16 12.17
C HIS A 157 28.43 27.92 11.99
N ASP A 158 28.75 28.87 12.88
CA ASP A 158 30.02 29.61 12.87
C ASP A 158 31.24 28.68 13.05
N LEU A 159 31.05 27.56 13.75
CA LEU A 159 32.07 26.52 13.91
C LEU A 159 32.11 25.51 12.74
N GLY A 160 31.23 25.67 11.75
CA GLY A 160 31.08 24.76 10.62
C GLY A 160 30.40 23.43 10.95
N MET A 161 29.87 23.28 12.17
CA MET A 161 29.12 22.08 12.57
C MET A 161 27.66 22.17 12.14
N THR A 162 26.96 21.03 12.16
CA THR A 162 25.52 20.94 11.89
C THR A 162 24.73 20.80 13.20
N ALA A 163 23.66 21.58 13.39
CA ALA A 163 22.74 21.34 14.50
C ALA A 163 21.56 20.45 14.05
N LEU A 164 21.39 19.31 14.71
CA LEU A 164 20.14 18.54 14.67
C LEU A 164 19.19 19.14 15.72
N VAL A 165 18.11 19.77 15.27
CA VAL A 165 17.17 20.47 16.15
C VAL A 165 15.94 19.60 16.44
N GLU A 166 15.85 19.07 17.65
CA GLU A 166 14.80 18.12 18.08
C GLU A 166 13.51 18.84 18.48
N THR A 167 12.38 18.35 17.97
CA THR A 167 11.03 18.91 18.11
C THR A 167 9.97 17.83 18.35
N HIS A 168 8.89 18.20 19.05
CA HIS A 168 7.80 17.30 19.46
C HIS A 168 6.40 17.79 19.06
N THR A 169 6.26 19.09 18.76
CA THR A 169 4.99 19.74 18.42
C THR A 169 5.15 20.70 17.24
N VAL A 170 4.03 21.09 16.63
CA VAL A 170 4.00 22.08 15.53
C VAL A 170 4.59 23.41 15.99
N GLU A 171 4.31 23.83 17.22
CA GLU A 171 4.84 25.07 17.79
C GLU A 171 6.38 25.01 17.94
N GLU A 172 6.93 23.86 18.35
CA GLU A 172 8.38 23.67 18.42
C GLU A 172 9.03 23.69 17.03
N ILE A 173 8.37 23.12 16.03
CA ILE A 173 8.81 23.18 14.63
C ILE A 173 8.85 24.62 14.13
N ASP A 174 7.81 25.42 14.41
CA ASP A 174 7.79 26.83 14.01
C ASP A 174 8.90 27.63 14.69
N ARG A 175 9.19 27.36 15.98
CA ARG A 175 10.33 27.95 16.70
C ARG A 175 11.67 27.56 16.07
N ALA A 176 11.86 26.28 15.74
CA ALA A 176 13.08 25.80 15.07
C ALA A 176 13.28 26.47 13.70
N ARG A 177 12.21 26.61 12.92
CA ARG A 177 12.23 27.30 11.61
C ARG A 177 12.55 28.78 11.75
N ALA A 178 11.93 29.45 12.72
CA ALA A 178 12.19 30.86 12.99
C ALA A 178 13.65 31.11 13.42
N ALA A 179 14.27 30.16 14.13
CA ALA A 179 15.70 30.20 14.45
C ALA A 179 16.61 29.93 13.24
N GLY A 180 16.10 29.31 12.18
CA GLY A 180 16.85 29.02 10.94
C GLY A 180 17.38 27.59 10.84
N ALA A 181 16.81 26.64 11.59
CA ALA A 181 17.23 25.23 11.57
C ALA A 181 17.12 24.61 10.15
N LYS A 182 18.16 23.87 9.75
CA LYS A 182 18.22 23.14 8.46
C LYS A 182 18.13 21.62 8.60
N VAL A 183 18.32 21.09 9.80
CA VAL A 183 18.12 19.68 10.12
C VAL A 183 17.20 19.62 11.33
N ILE A 184 15.99 19.09 11.15
CA ILE A 184 14.97 19.00 12.19
C ILE A 184 14.71 17.53 12.51
N GLY A 185 14.92 17.18 13.77
CA GLY A 185 14.55 15.90 14.35
C GLY A 185 13.11 15.94 14.85
N ILE A 186 12.27 15.01 14.42
CA ILE A 186 10.88 14.89 14.88
C ILE A 186 10.75 13.63 15.71
N ASN A 187 10.48 13.82 17.00
CA ASN A 187 10.31 12.74 17.97
C ASN A 187 8.80 12.45 18.16
N ALA A 188 8.27 11.56 17.32
CA ALA A 188 6.83 11.29 17.22
C ALA A 188 6.33 10.20 18.19
N ARG A 189 6.83 10.17 19.42
CA ARG A 189 6.30 9.26 20.46
C ARG A 189 4.95 9.74 20.99
N ASN A 190 4.02 8.81 21.16
CA ASN A 190 2.82 9.06 21.94
C ASN A 190 3.20 9.22 23.42
N LEU A 191 2.96 10.40 23.99
CA LEU A 191 3.33 10.73 25.37
C LEU A 191 2.56 9.93 26.44
N LYS A 192 1.49 9.20 26.05
CA LYS A 192 0.64 8.45 27.00
C LYS A 192 1.04 6.97 27.14
N ASP A 193 1.52 6.33 26.07
CA ASP A 193 1.87 4.91 26.07
C ASP A 193 3.25 4.61 25.47
N LEU A 194 3.97 5.65 25.03
CA LEU A 194 5.30 5.60 24.42
C LEU A 194 5.36 4.79 23.12
N ARG A 195 4.20 4.44 22.53
CA ARG A 195 4.13 3.82 21.21
C ARG A 195 4.41 4.84 20.12
N VAL A 196 4.94 4.35 19.02
CA VAL A 196 5.28 5.14 17.84
C VAL A 196 3.99 5.44 17.08
N ASP A 197 3.77 6.72 16.77
CA ASP A 197 2.66 7.16 15.93
C ASP A 197 3.22 7.77 14.65
N VAL A 198 3.35 6.94 13.61
CA VAL A 198 3.80 7.37 12.28
C VAL A 198 2.82 8.39 11.66
N GLY A 199 1.54 8.33 12.05
CA GLY A 199 0.54 9.33 11.65
C GLY A 199 0.89 10.71 12.21
N LYS A 200 1.26 10.78 13.50
CA LYS A 200 1.75 12.01 14.13
C LYS A 200 3.06 12.51 13.52
N TYR A 201 3.99 11.62 13.18
CA TYR A 201 5.19 12.03 12.43
C TYR A 201 4.82 12.69 11.11
N ARG A 202 3.93 12.06 10.34
CA ARG A 202 3.46 12.60 9.06
C ARG A 202 2.83 13.98 9.25
N GLU A 203 1.96 14.14 10.25
CA GLU A 203 1.33 15.44 10.58
C GLU A 203 2.37 16.53 10.88
N LEU A 204 3.39 16.21 11.69
CA LEU A 204 4.45 17.15 12.06
C LEU A 204 5.42 17.44 10.91
N ALA A 205 5.68 16.45 10.05
CA ALA A 205 6.52 16.60 8.88
C ALA A 205 5.81 17.38 7.75
N ASP A 206 4.47 17.33 7.72
CA ASP A 206 3.65 18.01 6.73
C ASP A 206 3.77 19.54 6.89
N GLY A 207 4.20 20.21 5.82
CA GLY A 207 4.45 21.66 5.82
C GLY A 207 5.91 22.09 6.12
N LEU A 208 6.81 21.16 6.42
CA LEU A 208 8.25 21.46 6.40
C LEU A 208 8.75 21.63 4.94
N PRO A 209 9.56 22.67 4.65
CA PRO A 209 10.05 22.92 3.30
C PRO A 209 11.12 21.90 2.88
N ASP A 210 11.26 21.67 1.57
CA ASP A 210 12.18 20.66 1.02
C ASP A 210 13.67 20.93 1.30
N ASP A 211 14.03 22.16 1.64
CA ASP A 211 15.40 22.55 1.99
C ASP A 211 15.77 22.21 3.44
N VAL A 212 14.82 21.70 4.24
CA VAL A 212 15.05 21.13 5.57
C VAL A 212 15.22 19.62 5.47
N VAL A 213 16.23 19.09 6.15
CA VAL A 213 16.42 17.64 6.33
C VAL A 213 15.56 17.18 7.50
N LYS A 214 14.62 16.28 7.22
CA LYS A 214 13.68 15.70 8.20
C LYS A 214 14.24 14.40 8.76
N VAL A 215 14.58 14.38 10.04
CA VAL A 215 15.08 13.18 10.72
C VAL A 215 13.97 12.59 11.58
N ALA A 216 13.56 11.36 11.31
CA ALA A 216 12.67 10.63 12.22
C ALA A 216 13.45 10.10 13.40
N GLU A 217 13.03 10.51 14.60
CA GLU A 217 13.71 10.16 15.83
C GLU A 217 12.86 9.23 16.68
N SER A 218 13.52 8.21 17.22
CA SER A 218 12.94 7.22 18.13
C SER A 218 11.94 6.26 17.48
N GLY A 219 11.79 5.09 18.11
CA GLY A 219 10.77 4.14 17.69
C GLY A 219 11.12 3.25 16.50
N VAL A 220 12.35 3.33 16.01
CA VAL A 220 12.84 2.43 14.96
C VAL A 220 13.49 1.22 15.62
N PHE A 221 12.93 0.03 15.38
CA PHE A 221 13.43 -1.24 15.92
C PHE A 221 13.92 -2.18 14.82
N GLY A 222 13.39 -2.04 13.61
CA GLY A 222 13.83 -2.79 12.44
C GLY A 222 13.44 -2.11 11.13
N SER A 223 13.43 -2.91 10.05
CA SER A 223 13.13 -2.43 8.70
C SER A 223 11.72 -1.90 8.56
N VAL A 224 10.75 -2.45 9.29
CA VAL A 224 9.33 -2.05 9.20
C VAL A 224 9.16 -0.59 9.58
N GLU A 225 9.63 -0.18 10.77
CA GLU A 225 9.46 1.20 11.21
C GLU A 225 10.27 2.18 10.38
N LEU A 226 11.44 1.77 9.88
CA LEU A 226 12.22 2.58 8.94
C LEU A 226 11.43 2.84 7.65
N GLU A 227 10.84 1.80 7.07
CA GLU A 227 10.03 1.95 5.85
C GLU A 227 8.82 2.85 6.08
N ASP A 228 8.17 2.74 7.24
CA ASP A 228 7.02 3.56 7.59
C ASP A 228 7.39 5.04 7.71
N TYR A 229 8.50 5.37 8.38
CA TYR A 229 8.99 6.75 8.46
C TYR A 229 9.44 7.29 7.10
N ALA A 230 10.12 6.46 6.30
CA ALA A 230 10.52 6.83 4.94
C ALA A 230 9.29 7.20 4.09
N ARG A 231 8.24 6.37 4.11
CA ARG A 231 6.95 6.63 3.44
C ARG A 231 6.16 7.78 4.06
N ALA A 232 6.48 8.18 5.28
CA ALA A 232 5.92 9.37 5.92
C ALA A 232 6.71 10.66 5.58
N GLY A 233 7.75 10.56 4.75
CA GLY A 233 8.49 11.72 4.23
C GLY A 233 9.76 12.05 5.00
N ALA A 234 10.27 11.12 5.82
CA ALA A 234 11.57 11.26 6.47
C ALA A 234 12.71 11.25 5.44
N ASP A 235 13.67 12.14 5.60
CA ASP A 235 14.90 12.13 4.81
C ASP A 235 15.91 11.14 5.41
N ALA A 236 15.97 11.02 6.75
CA ALA A 236 16.82 10.08 7.49
C ALA A 236 16.12 9.55 8.76
N VAL A 237 16.66 8.47 9.33
CA VAL A 237 16.17 7.90 10.60
C VAL A 237 17.29 7.77 11.64
N LEU A 238 16.98 8.09 12.90
CA LEU A 238 17.88 7.87 14.03
C LEU A 238 17.45 6.64 14.83
N VAL A 239 18.35 5.66 14.91
CA VAL A 239 18.08 4.33 15.47
C VAL A 239 19.03 4.06 16.63
N GLY A 240 18.47 3.80 17.82
CA GLY A 240 19.26 3.49 19.02
C GLY A 240 19.04 2.06 19.51
N GLU A 241 17.91 1.80 20.16
CA GLU A 241 17.68 0.52 20.85
C GLU A 241 17.77 -0.71 19.91
N GLY A 242 17.20 -0.61 18.69
CA GLY A 242 17.19 -1.73 17.75
C GLY A 242 18.57 -2.14 17.24
N VAL A 243 19.53 -1.21 17.17
CA VAL A 243 20.91 -1.52 16.74
C VAL A 243 21.83 -1.85 17.91
N ALA A 244 21.61 -1.21 19.07
CA ALA A 244 22.41 -1.42 20.27
C ALA A 244 22.19 -2.78 20.93
N THR A 245 20.99 -3.35 20.80
CA THR A 245 20.64 -4.65 21.40
C THR A 245 20.73 -5.83 20.41
N ALA A 246 21.21 -5.59 19.19
CA ALA A 246 21.32 -6.62 18.16
C ALA A 246 22.48 -7.59 18.42
N ASP A 247 22.28 -8.87 18.11
CA ASP A 247 23.36 -9.89 18.18
C ASP A 247 24.47 -9.65 17.14
N ASP A 248 24.11 -9.10 15.98
CA ASP A 248 25.02 -8.72 14.90
C ASP A 248 24.72 -7.28 14.47
N HIS A 249 25.55 -6.36 14.98
CA HIS A 249 25.41 -4.92 14.76
C HIS A 249 25.61 -4.52 13.29
N VAL A 250 26.50 -5.19 12.55
CA VAL A 250 26.73 -4.91 11.13
C VAL A 250 25.48 -5.28 10.33
N LEU A 251 24.97 -6.49 10.54
CA LEU A 251 23.80 -6.98 9.85
C LEU A 251 22.53 -6.18 10.21
N ALA A 252 22.40 -5.75 11.47
CA ALA A 252 21.28 -4.91 11.90
C ALA A 252 21.22 -3.60 11.11
N VAL A 253 22.36 -2.90 10.97
CA VAL A 253 22.43 -1.67 10.18
C VAL A 253 22.26 -1.94 8.68
N GLN A 254 22.85 -3.01 8.13
CA GLN A 254 22.67 -3.37 6.71
C GLN A 254 21.21 -3.61 6.33
N ARG A 255 20.43 -4.25 7.22
CA ARG A 255 18.99 -4.47 7.01
C ARG A 255 18.23 -3.15 6.92
N LEU A 256 18.55 -2.19 7.79
CA LEU A 256 17.95 -0.86 7.79
C LEU A 256 18.31 -0.09 6.52
N VAL A 257 19.58 -0.06 6.15
CA VAL A 257 20.06 0.62 4.93
C VAL A 257 19.40 0.03 3.68
N LYS A 258 19.31 -1.31 3.59
CA LYS A 258 18.63 -1.99 2.49
C LYS A 258 17.14 -1.65 2.42
N ALA A 259 16.46 -1.58 3.57
CA ALA A 259 15.06 -1.18 3.63
C ALA A 259 14.86 0.25 3.10
N GLY A 260 15.71 1.19 3.53
CA GLY A 260 15.69 2.58 3.05
C GLY A 260 15.93 2.71 1.55
N ALA A 261 16.91 1.98 1.01
CA ALA A 261 17.17 1.93 -0.44
C ALA A 261 15.99 1.32 -1.21
N THR A 262 15.32 0.30 -0.65
CA THR A 262 14.13 -0.32 -1.26
C THR A 262 12.98 0.68 -1.36
N VAL A 263 12.75 1.49 -0.33
CA VAL A 263 11.74 2.56 -0.39
C VAL A 263 12.07 3.58 -1.47
N LYS A 264 13.31 4.08 -1.54
CA LYS A 264 13.71 5.04 -2.59
C LYS A 264 13.66 4.46 -4.00
N ALA A 265 14.04 3.20 -4.18
CA ALA A 265 13.88 2.52 -5.46
C ALA A 265 12.39 2.40 -5.84
N SER A 266 11.51 2.13 -4.87
CA SER A 266 10.05 2.09 -5.11
C SER A 266 9.46 3.46 -5.47
N GLU A 267 10.01 4.57 -4.95
CA GLU A 267 9.61 5.93 -5.34
C GLU A 267 10.01 6.27 -6.80
N GLN A 268 11.09 5.66 -7.30
CA GLN A 268 11.58 5.90 -8.67
C GLN A 268 10.96 4.96 -9.71
N THR A 269 10.34 3.87 -9.26
CA THR A 269 9.67 2.91 -10.14
C THR A 269 8.28 3.44 -10.46
N PRO A 270 7.88 3.56 -11.75
CA PRO A 270 6.51 3.91 -12.10
C PRO A 270 5.54 3.00 -11.36
N LEU A 271 4.50 3.58 -10.77
CA LEU A 271 3.46 2.85 -10.05
C LEU A 271 2.81 1.78 -10.93
N SER A 272 2.70 2.05 -12.24
CA SER A 272 2.17 1.09 -13.21
C SER A 272 3.07 -0.13 -13.47
N GLU A 273 4.37 -0.02 -13.14
CA GLU A 273 5.39 -1.04 -13.39
C GLU A 273 5.85 -1.77 -12.12
N HIS A 274 5.36 -1.38 -10.94
CA HIS A 274 5.77 -2.01 -9.69
C HIS A 274 5.56 -3.53 -9.73
N GLU A 275 6.60 -4.29 -9.41
CA GLU A 275 6.55 -5.75 -9.38
C GLU A 275 6.38 -6.26 -7.94
N GLY A 276 5.84 -7.47 -7.78
CA GLY A 276 5.77 -8.13 -6.48
C GLY A 276 7.16 -8.60 -6.00
N PRO A 277 7.26 -9.33 -4.87
CA PRO A 277 6.16 -9.98 -4.16
C PRO A 277 5.36 -9.06 -3.24
N TYR A 278 5.87 -7.87 -2.93
CA TYR A 278 5.20 -6.89 -2.09
C TYR A 278 4.99 -5.55 -2.83
N PHE A 279 3.88 -4.90 -2.53
CA PHE A 279 3.56 -3.52 -2.89
C PHE A 279 3.57 -2.71 -1.59
N GLY A 280 4.63 -1.95 -1.34
CA GLY A 280 4.89 -1.44 0.01
C GLY A 280 4.94 -2.60 1.02
N GLN A 281 4.09 -2.54 2.06
CA GLN A 281 3.97 -3.62 3.06
C GLN A 281 2.99 -4.75 2.68
N TYR A 282 2.26 -4.61 1.58
CA TYR A 282 1.15 -5.47 1.17
C TYR A 282 1.60 -6.57 0.20
N GLY A 283 0.91 -7.70 0.16
CA GLY A 283 1.23 -8.80 -0.76
C GLY A 283 1.90 -9.96 -0.06
N GLY A 284 2.98 -10.50 -0.63
CA GLY A 284 3.75 -11.62 -0.10
C GLY A 284 3.23 -13.00 -0.51
N ARG A 285 3.74 -14.03 0.18
CA ARG A 285 3.36 -15.43 0.01
C ARG A 285 3.08 -16.07 1.37
N PHE A 286 1.85 -15.90 1.85
CA PHE A 286 1.38 -16.44 3.14
C PHE A 286 0.63 -17.76 2.94
N VAL A 287 1.34 -18.76 2.41
CA VAL A 287 0.77 -20.06 2.02
C VAL A 287 1.47 -21.22 2.73
N PRO A 288 0.84 -22.41 2.81
CA PRO A 288 1.53 -23.62 3.26
C PRO A 288 2.71 -23.96 2.36
N GLU A 289 3.77 -24.54 2.95
CA GLU A 289 4.99 -24.99 2.25
C GLU A 289 4.70 -25.84 1.00
N ALA A 290 3.64 -26.66 1.05
CA ALA A 290 3.21 -27.52 -0.05
C ALA A 290 2.86 -26.77 -1.35
N LEU A 291 2.57 -25.46 -1.30
CA LEU A 291 2.26 -24.64 -2.47
C LEU A 291 3.44 -23.81 -2.97
N VAL A 292 4.55 -23.77 -2.24
CA VAL A 292 5.70 -22.91 -2.59
C VAL A 292 6.28 -23.30 -3.94
N SER A 293 6.50 -24.59 -4.19
CA SER A 293 7.03 -25.08 -5.47
C SER A 293 6.13 -24.76 -6.66
N ALA A 294 4.80 -24.79 -6.46
CA ALA A 294 3.82 -24.44 -7.48
C ALA A 294 3.87 -22.96 -7.84
N LEU A 295 4.03 -22.10 -6.82
CA LEU A 295 4.14 -20.66 -6.99
C LEU A 295 5.48 -20.26 -7.63
N ASP A 296 6.57 -20.96 -7.29
CA ASP A 296 7.88 -20.77 -7.91
C ASP A 296 7.86 -21.17 -9.40
N GLU A 297 7.21 -22.30 -9.72
CA GLU A 297 6.98 -22.71 -11.11
C GLU A 297 6.17 -21.65 -11.87
N LEU A 298 5.04 -21.21 -11.29
CA LEU A 298 4.17 -20.21 -11.89
C LEU A 298 4.90 -18.88 -12.12
N GLU A 299 5.64 -18.38 -11.12
CA GLU A 299 6.40 -17.14 -11.22
C GLU A 299 7.46 -17.22 -12.32
N ARG A 300 8.23 -18.31 -12.35
CA ARG A 300 9.25 -18.50 -13.40
C ARG A 300 8.62 -18.52 -14.79
N VAL A 301 7.55 -19.29 -14.99
CA VAL A 301 6.88 -19.37 -16.30
C VAL A 301 6.23 -18.05 -16.69
N TYR A 302 5.66 -17.33 -15.74
CA TYR A 302 5.10 -16.00 -15.94
C TYR A 302 6.17 -14.99 -16.36
N GLU A 303 7.30 -14.95 -15.66
CA GLU A 303 8.43 -14.08 -15.97
C GLU A 303 9.08 -14.39 -17.32
N ASP A 304 9.18 -15.68 -17.68
CA ASP A 304 9.61 -16.11 -19.01
C ASP A 304 8.61 -15.66 -20.09
N ALA A 305 7.31 -15.79 -19.83
CA ALA A 305 6.25 -15.38 -20.76
C ALA A 305 6.20 -13.87 -20.98
N LYS A 306 6.44 -13.05 -19.94
CA LYS A 306 6.53 -11.59 -20.05
C LYS A 306 7.60 -11.14 -21.05
N ARG A 307 8.71 -11.86 -21.13
CA ARG A 307 9.85 -11.54 -22.01
C ARG A 307 9.72 -12.15 -23.40
N ASP A 308 8.71 -12.98 -23.64
CA ASP A 308 8.56 -13.77 -24.87
C ASP A 308 7.61 -13.11 -25.88
N PRO A 309 8.12 -12.64 -27.05
CA PRO A 309 7.29 -12.04 -28.09
C PRO A 309 6.27 -13.02 -28.72
N GLU A 310 6.49 -14.34 -28.66
CA GLU A 310 5.52 -15.32 -29.14
C GLU A 310 4.30 -15.41 -28.23
N PHE A 311 4.50 -15.39 -26.91
CA PHE A 311 3.41 -15.33 -25.94
C PHE A 311 2.52 -14.10 -26.17
N HIS A 312 3.13 -12.92 -26.31
CA HIS A 312 2.40 -11.68 -26.58
C HIS A 312 1.64 -11.70 -27.90
N ARG A 313 2.24 -12.26 -28.97
CA ARG A 313 1.55 -12.43 -30.26
C ARG A 313 0.33 -13.33 -30.13
N GLU A 314 0.45 -14.43 -29.41
CA GLU A 314 -0.67 -15.36 -29.22
C GLU A 314 -1.77 -14.77 -28.33
N LEU A 315 -1.40 -14.11 -27.23
CA LEU A 315 -2.35 -13.40 -26.36
C LEU A 315 -3.09 -12.29 -27.13
N ALA A 316 -2.36 -11.48 -27.92
CA ALA A 316 -2.96 -10.44 -28.75
C ALA A 316 -3.90 -11.03 -29.81
N ARG A 317 -3.52 -12.15 -30.45
CA ARG A 317 -4.37 -12.86 -31.41
C ARG A 317 -5.67 -13.34 -30.76
N LEU A 318 -5.60 -13.95 -29.57
CA LEU A 318 -6.78 -14.41 -28.83
C LEU A 318 -7.65 -13.25 -28.34
N ASN A 319 -7.04 -12.17 -27.86
CA ASN A 319 -7.76 -10.95 -27.50
C ASN A 319 -8.55 -10.41 -28.69
N GLN A 320 -7.93 -10.31 -29.87
CA GLN A 320 -8.61 -9.80 -31.07
C GLN A 320 -9.68 -10.76 -31.61
N GLN A 321 -9.33 -12.04 -31.81
CA GLN A 321 -10.14 -12.98 -32.59
C GLN A 321 -11.16 -13.76 -31.75
N TYR A 322 -10.90 -13.94 -30.45
CA TYR A 322 -11.74 -14.75 -29.57
C TYR A 322 -12.47 -13.90 -28.52
N VAL A 323 -11.76 -12.99 -27.84
CA VAL A 323 -12.40 -12.09 -26.86
C VAL A 323 -13.22 -11.00 -27.53
N GLY A 324 -12.74 -10.47 -28.66
CA GLY A 324 -13.36 -9.35 -29.38
C GLY A 324 -12.80 -7.99 -28.97
N ARG A 325 -11.54 -7.93 -28.55
CA ARG A 325 -10.84 -6.67 -28.22
C ARG A 325 -10.39 -5.91 -29.48
N PRO A 326 -10.26 -4.56 -29.42
CA PRO A 326 -10.48 -3.72 -28.25
C PRO A 326 -11.97 -3.54 -27.92
N SER A 327 -12.32 -3.54 -26.63
CA SER A 327 -13.67 -3.19 -26.20
C SER A 327 -13.88 -1.68 -26.41
N PRO A 328 -15.06 -1.19 -26.84
CA PRO A 328 -15.22 0.22 -27.16
C PRO A 328 -15.21 1.12 -25.91
N LEU A 329 -14.75 2.36 -26.09
CA LEU A 329 -14.97 3.47 -25.16
C LEU A 329 -16.14 4.32 -25.69
N THR A 330 -17.30 4.22 -25.04
CA THR A 330 -18.56 4.84 -25.50
C THR A 330 -18.87 6.12 -24.71
N GLU A 331 -18.99 7.28 -25.36
CA GLU A 331 -19.53 8.49 -24.73
C GLU A 331 -21.02 8.30 -24.38
N ALA A 332 -21.41 8.69 -23.15
CA ALA A 332 -22.73 8.48 -22.57
C ALA A 332 -23.41 9.83 -22.22
N PRO A 333 -23.87 10.60 -23.24
CA PRO A 333 -24.37 11.96 -23.04
C PRO A 333 -25.69 12.02 -22.27
N ARG A 334 -26.54 10.97 -22.34
CA ARG A 334 -27.82 10.95 -21.61
C ARG A 334 -27.60 10.63 -20.14
N PHE A 335 -26.66 9.75 -19.84
CA PHE A 335 -26.20 9.50 -18.48
C PHE A 335 -25.50 10.75 -17.90
N ALA A 336 -24.66 11.44 -18.68
CA ALA A 336 -24.06 12.71 -18.25
C ALA A 336 -25.12 13.78 -17.90
N ALA A 337 -26.21 13.87 -18.69
CA ALA A 337 -27.33 14.74 -18.36
C ALA A 337 -28.04 14.34 -17.04
N ARG A 338 -28.24 13.03 -16.82
CA ARG A 338 -28.79 12.50 -15.55
C ARG A 338 -27.84 12.74 -14.36
N LEU A 339 -26.53 12.68 -14.58
CA LEU A 339 -25.52 13.05 -13.60
C LEU A 339 -25.63 14.53 -13.22
N LYS A 340 -25.73 15.42 -14.20
CA LYS A 340 -25.95 16.85 -13.98
C LYS A 340 -27.25 17.13 -13.24
N GLU A 341 -28.34 16.43 -13.58
CA GLU A 341 -29.64 16.55 -12.89
C GLU A 341 -29.50 16.24 -11.39
N LYS A 342 -28.76 15.19 -11.03
CA LYS A 342 -28.64 14.72 -9.64
C LYS A 342 -27.57 15.46 -8.82
N THR A 343 -26.52 15.96 -9.45
CA THR A 343 -25.32 16.50 -8.76
C THR A 343 -25.06 17.98 -9.03
N GLY A 344 -25.68 18.54 -10.08
CA GLY A 344 -25.36 19.87 -10.59
C GLY A 344 -23.99 19.97 -11.27
N VAL A 345 -23.31 18.85 -11.55
CA VAL A 345 -22.00 18.82 -12.23
C VAL A 345 -22.19 18.55 -13.72
N GLU A 346 -21.60 19.38 -14.56
CA GLU A 346 -21.59 19.17 -16.00
C GLU A 346 -20.33 18.40 -16.39
N ALA A 347 -20.46 17.11 -16.69
CA ALA A 347 -19.35 16.22 -17.01
C ALA A 347 -19.49 15.61 -18.42
N ARG A 348 -18.38 15.17 -19.00
CA ARG A 348 -18.39 14.22 -20.12
C ARG A 348 -18.10 12.83 -19.57
N VAL A 349 -19.01 11.88 -19.80
CA VAL A 349 -18.88 10.52 -19.25
C VAL A 349 -18.64 9.53 -20.38
N PHE A 350 -17.62 8.70 -20.22
CA PHE A 350 -17.23 7.63 -21.13
C PHE A 350 -17.32 6.29 -20.41
N LEU A 351 -17.89 5.30 -21.08
CA LEU A 351 -18.06 3.94 -20.57
C LEU A 351 -17.04 3.03 -21.24
N LYS A 352 -16.14 2.41 -20.48
CA LYS A 352 -15.25 1.36 -21.00
C LYS A 352 -16.01 0.04 -20.99
N ARG A 353 -16.32 -0.50 -22.18
CA ARG A 353 -17.36 -1.53 -22.40
C ARG A 353 -16.87 -2.97 -22.28
N GLU A 354 -16.31 -3.34 -21.13
CA GLU A 354 -15.90 -4.74 -20.87
C GLU A 354 -17.09 -5.72 -20.80
N ASP A 355 -18.32 -5.21 -20.69
CA ASP A 355 -19.57 -5.96 -20.83
C ASP A 355 -19.78 -6.62 -22.19
N LEU A 356 -19.10 -6.12 -23.23
CA LEU A 356 -19.17 -6.64 -24.59
C LEU A 356 -18.13 -7.72 -24.91
N ASN A 357 -17.19 -7.98 -24.01
CA ASN A 357 -16.22 -9.05 -24.20
C ASN A 357 -16.93 -10.40 -24.35
N HIS A 358 -16.27 -11.36 -25.00
CA HIS A 358 -16.69 -12.76 -24.92
C HIS A 358 -16.85 -13.18 -23.44
N THR A 359 -17.83 -14.04 -23.16
CA THR A 359 -18.37 -14.36 -21.82
C THR A 359 -19.09 -13.22 -21.07
N GLY A 360 -18.87 -11.95 -21.43
CA GLY A 360 -19.65 -10.80 -20.94
C GLY A 360 -19.05 -10.03 -19.77
N ALA A 361 -17.76 -10.18 -19.51
CA ALA A 361 -17.05 -9.45 -18.47
C ALA A 361 -15.53 -9.39 -18.73
N HIS A 362 -14.84 -8.51 -18.00
CA HIS A 362 -13.38 -8.39 -17.97
C HIS A 362 -12.64 -9.69 -17.54
N LYS A 363 -13.32 -10.65 -16.89
CA LYS A 363 -12.69 -11.87 -16.36
C LYS A 363 -12.01 -12.72 -17.43
N ILE A 364 -12.49 -12.66 -18.67
CA ILE A 364 -11.91 -13.43 -19.78
C ILE A 364 -10.48 -13.03 -20.11
N ASN A 365 -10.09 -11.77 -19.88
CA ASN A 365 -8.73 -11.27 -20.15
C ASN A 365 -7.70 -12.06 -19.30
N ASN A 366 -7.96 -12.13 -17.99
CA ASN A 366 -7.16 -12.91 -17.05
C ASN A 366 -7.20 -14.42 -17.36
N ALA A 367 -8.39 -14.96 -17.65
CA ALA A 367 -8.56 -16.39 -17.89
C ALA A 367 -7.73 -16.88 -19.09
N ILE A 368 -7.69 -16.11 -20.19
CA ILE A 368 -6.87 -16.46 -21.36
C ILE A 368 -5.39 -16.38 -21.04
N GLY A 369 -4.94 -15.29 -20.39
CA GLY A 369 -3.54 -15.10 -20.03
C GLY A 369 -3.03 -16.27 -19.17
N GLN A 370 -3.76 -16.61 -18.11
CA GLN A 370 -3.41 -17.75 -17.27
C GLN A 370 -3.50 -19.08 -18.01
N ALA A 371 -4.52 -19.33 -18.82
CA ALA A 371 -4.65 -20.58 -19.56
C ALA A 371 -3.48 -20.81 -20.55
N LEU A 372 -2.94 -19.75 -21.15
CA LEU A 372 -1.70 -19.86 -21.92
C LEU A 372 -0.50 -20.28 -21.04
N LEU A 373 -0.40 -19.76 -19.81
CA LEU A 373 0.62 -20.20 -18.86
C LEU A 373 0.42 -21.67 -18.44
N VAL A 374 -0.82 -22.13 -18.25
CA VAL A 374 -1.14 -23.55 -17.98
C VAL A 374 -0.54 -24.45 -19.06
N LYS A 375 -0.74 -24.11 -20.34
CA LYS A 375 -0.18 -24.85 -21.47
C LYS A 375 1.35 -24.85 -21.44
N ARG A 376 1.95 -23.72 -21.08
CA ARG A 376 3.41 -23.54 -21.01
C ARG A 376 4.05 -24.31 -19.86
N MET A 377 3.36 -24.44 -18.73
CA MET A 377 3.74 -25.30 -17.60
C MET A 377 3.50 -26.80 -17.89
N GLY A 378 2.86 -27.15 -19.01
CA GLY A 378 2.54 -28.55 -19.35
C GLY A 378 1.42 -29.17 -18.49
N LYS A 379 0.68 -28.35 -17.73
CA LYS A 379 -0.45 -28.80 -16.91
C LYS A 379 -1.64 -29.15 -17.79
N THR A 380 -2.44 -30.12 -17.37
CA THR A 380 -3.58 -30.64 -18.17
C THR A 380 -4.93 -30.38 -17.52
N ARG A 381 -4.92 -29.90 -16.28
CA ARG A 381 -6.10 -29.65 -15.47
C ARG A 381 -6.07 -28.25 -14.88
N VAL A 382 -7.24 -27.61 -14.83
CA VAL A 382 -7.45 -26.29 -14.26
C VAL A 382 -8.56 -26.38 -13.23
N ILE A 383 -8.32 -25.75 -12.08
CA ILE A 383 -9.34 -25.51 -11.07
C ILE A 383 -9.54 -24.01 -10.86
N ALA A 384 -10.74 -23.60 -10.49
CA ALA A 384 -11.05 -22.23 -10.08
C ALA A 384 -12.23 -22.20 -9.10
N GLU A 385 -12.31 -21.16 -8.29
CA GLU A 385 -13.48 -20.79 -7.51
C GLU A 385 -14.46 -19.93 -8.33
N THR A 386 -15.71 -19.80 -7.90
CA THR A 386 -16.56 -18.70 -8.37
C THR A 386 -17.70 -18.41 -7.40
N GLY A 387 -18.08 -17.13 -7.29
CA GLY A 387 -19.28 -16.66 -6.58
C GLY A 387 -20.39 -16.33 -7.57
N ALA A 388 -20.39 -15.14 -8.16
CA ALA A 388 -21.35 -14.73 -9.20
C ALA A 388 -21.40 -15.61 -10.46
N GLY A 389 -20.42 -16.51 -10.65
CA GLY A 389 -20.36 -17.44 -11.78
C GLY A 389 -19.54 -16.94 -12.98
N GLN A 390 -19.25 -15.64 -13.08
CA GLN A 390 -18.56 -15.06 -14.23
C GLN A 390 -17.11 -15.57 -14.40
N HIS A 391 -16.36 -15.68 -13.29
CA HIS A 391 -15.01 -16.24 -13.32
C HIS A 391 -15.01 -17.72 -13.71
N GLY A 392 -15.95 -18.48 -13.15
CA GLY A 392 -16.12 -19.89 -13.50
C GLY A 392 -16.50 -20.09 -14.98
N VAL A 393 -17.39 -19.26 -15.53
CA VAL A 393 -17.74 -19.28 -16.96
C VAL A 393 -16.53 -18.92 -17.83
N ALA A 394 -15.76 -17.88 -17.48
CA ALA A 394 -14.55 -17.52 -18.20
C ALA A 394 -13.51 -18.66 -18.19
N THR A 395 -13.27 -19.26 -17.03
CA THR A 395 -12.36 -20.39 -16.86
C THR A 395 -12.80 -21.62 -17.66
N ALA A 396 -14.08 -22.00 -17.56
CA ALA A 396 -14.64 -23.10 -18.34
C ALA A 396 -14.53 -22.85 -19.85
N THR A 397 -14.74 -21.61 -20.29
CA THR A 397 -14.64 -21.20 -21.71
C THR A 397 -13.22 -21.40 -22.24
N VAL A 398 -12.21 -20.88 -21.54
CA VAL A 398 -10.82 -21.01 -22.00
C VAL A 398 -10.30 -22.44 -21.90
N CYS A 399 -10.75 -23.20 -20.90
CA CYS A 399 -10.40 -24.61 -20.80
C CYS A 399 -10.99 -25.43 -21.95
N ALA A 400 -12.26 -25.20 -22.29
CA ALA A 400 -12.89 -25.84 -23.45
C ALA A 400 -12.15 -25.51 -24.76
N MET A 401 -11.81 -24.23 -24.96
CA MET A 401 -11.06 -23.77 -26.12
C MET A 401 -9.66 -24.42 -26.23
N MET A 402 -8.97 -24.62 -25.11
CA MET A 402 -7.58 -25.12 -25.08
C MET A 402 -7.46 -26.63 -24.85
N GLY A 403 -8.58 -27.34 -24.72
CA GLY A 403 -8.62 -28.77 -24.46
C GLY A 403 -8.11 -29.16 -23.07
N LEU A 404 -8.36 -28.32 -22.06
CA LEU A 404 -7.96 -28.54 -20.67
C LEU A 404 -9.14 -29.10 -19.85
N LYS A 405 -8.85 -30.01 -18.90
CA LYS A 405 -9.86 -30.44 -17.93
C LYS A 405 -10.17 -29.29 -16.99
N CYS A 406 -11.45 -28.98 -16.78
CA CYS A 406 -11.88 -27.88 -15.94
C CYS A 406 -12.76 -28.36 -14.79
N ARG A 407 -12.41 -27.97 -13.56
CA ARG A 407 -13.28 -28.14 -12.39
C ARG A 407 -13.47 -26.79 -11.69
N ILE A 408 -14.72 -26.41 -11.47
CA ILE A 408 -15.09 -25.17 -10.82
C ILE A 408 -15.73 -25.46 -9.47
N TYR A 409 -15.20 -24.84 -8.42
CA TYR A 409 -15.78 -24.85 -7.08
C TYR A 409 -16.70 -23.65 -6.90
N MET A 410 -17.91 -23.90 -6.42
CA MET A 410 -18.91 -22.86 -6.20
C MET A 410 -19.70 -23.17 -4.94
N GLY A 411 -19.89 -22.18 -4.06
CA GLY A 411 -20.72 -22.36 -2.87
C GLY A 411 -22.13 -22.77 -3.24
N GLN A 412 -22.76 -23.70 -2.52
CA GLN A 412 -24.09 -24.20 -2.87
C GLN A 412 -25.15 -23.07 -2.89
N VAL A 413 -25.04 -22.06 -2.04
CA VAL A 413 -25.98 -20.92 -2.04
C VAL A 413 -25.81 -20.10 -3.32
N ASP A 414 -24.56 -19.83 -3.71
CA ASP A 414 -24.24 -19.11 -4.94
C ASP A 414 -24.65 -19.90 -6.19
N ALA A 415 -24.39 -21.21 -6.21
CA ALA A 415 -24.78 -22.11 -7.30
C ALA A 415 -26.29 -22.06 -7.57
N ARG A 416 -27.11 -22.00 -6.51
CA ARG A 416 -28.57 -21.86 -6.62
C ARG A 416 -28.98 -20.48 -7.12
N ARG A 417 -28.39 -19.41 -6.57
CA ARG A 417 -28.68 -18.02 -6.99
C ARG A 417 -28.28 -17.75 -8.44
N GLN A 418 -27.22 -18.41 -8.93
CA GLN A 418 -26.61 -18.19 -10.24
C GLN A 418 -26.73 -19.43 -11.14
N ALA A 419 -27.88 -20.10 -11.09
CA ALA A 419 -28.13 -21.36 -11.81
C ALA A 419 -27.83 -21.28 -13.32
N LEU A 420 -28.06 -20.13 -13.96
CA LEU A 420 -27.74 -19.93 -15.38
C LEU A 420 -26.23 -20.01 -15.67
N ASN A 421 -25.40 -19.47 -14.77
CA ASN A 421 -23.95 -19.57 -14.93
C ASN A 421 -23.45 -20.99 -14.63
N VAL A 422 -24.06 -21.70 -13.67
CA VAL A 422 -23.80 -23.14 -13.45
C VAL A 422 -24.10 -23.96 -14.70
N ALA A 423 -25.26 -23.73 -15.33
CA ALA A 423 -25.64 -24.39 -16.57
C ALA A 423 -24.65 -24.08 -17.71
N ARG A 424 -24.24 -22.82 -17.88
CA ARG A 424 -23.23 -22.42 -18.86
C ARG A 424 -21.90 -23.14 -18.65
N MET A 425 -21.41 -23.20 -17.42
CA MET A 425 -20.16 -23.92 -17.10
C MET A 425 -20.25 -25.41 -17.45
N ARG A 426 -21.35 -26.07 -17.09
CA ARG A 426 -21.58 -27.49 -17.43
C ARG A 426 -21.68 -27.71 -18.94
N MET A 427 -22.34 -26.81 -19.68
CA MET A 427 -22.42 -26.85 -21.15
C MET A 427 -21.05 -26.69 -21.82
N LEU A 428 -20.13 -25.95 -21.20
CA LEU A 428 -18.74 -25.80 -21.64
C LEU A 428 -17.86 -27.01 -21.26
N GLY A 429 -18.44 -28.06 -20.64
CA GLY A 429 -17.72 -29.28 -20.27
C GLY A 429 -16.96 -29.20 -18.95
N ALA A 430 -17.15 -28.14 -18.16
CA ALA A 430 -16.57 -28.06 -16.82
C ALA A 430 -17.38 -28.89 -15.81
N GLU A 431 -16.67 -29.55 -14.90
CA GLU A 431 -17.26 -30.10 -13.69
C GLU A 431 -17.54 -28.97 -12.69
N VAL A 432 -18.79 -28.82 -12.24
CA VAL A 432 -19.13 -27.81 -11.23
C VAL A 432 -19.42 -28.51 -9.90
N VAL A 433 -18.55 -28.28 -8.92
CA VAL A 433 -18.63 -28.84 -7.57
C VAL A 433 -19.30 -27.82 -6.65
N GLU A 434 -20.49 -28.17 -6.17
CA GLU A 434 -21.24 -27.36 -5.20
C GLU A 434 -20.70 -27.62 -3.77
N VAL A 435 -20.07 -26.61 -3.17
CA VAL A 435 -19.51 -26.70 -1.82
C VAL A 435 -20.62 -26.56 -0.78
N THR A 436 -20.78 -27.60 0.04
CA THR A 436 -21.86 -27.72 1.04
C THR A 436 -21.40 -27.49 2.48
N LEU A 437 -20.08 -27.39 2.69
CA LEU A 437 -19.45 -27.08 3.98
C LEU A 437 -19.40 -25.57 4.22
N GLY A 438 -19.31 -25.18 5.48
CA GLY A 438 -19.26 -23.78 5.91
C GLY A 438 -20.55 -23.02 5.56
N ASP A 439 -20.39 -21.76 5.16
CA ASP A 439 -21.50 -20.86 4.82
C ASP A 439 -22.01 -21.05 3.39
N ARG A 440 -21.32 -21.91 2.62
CA ARG A 440 -21.67 -22.36 1.27
C ARG A 440 -21.68 -21.21 0.28
N ILE A 441 -20.72 -20.30 0.42
CA ILE A 441 -20.49 -19.12 -0.42
C ILE A 441 -19.07 -19.14 -1.01
N LEU A 442 -18.67 -18.06 -1.68
CA LEU A 442 -17.35 -17.91 -2.31
C LEU A 442 -16.16 -18.27 -1.40
N LYS A 443 -16.19 -17.90 -0.11
CA LYS A 443 -15.08 -18.20 0.82
C LYS A 443 -14.83 -19.70 0.95
N ASP A 444 -15.89 -20.51 0.99
CA ASP A 444 -15.81 -21.97 1.11
C ASP A 444 -15.34 -22.61 -0.20
N ALA A 445 -15.77 -22.04 -1.34
CA ALA A 445 -15.29 -22.46 -2.66
C ALA A 445 -13.77 -22.26 -2.83
N ILE A 446 -13.23 -21.14 -2.33
CA ILE A 446 -11.78 -20.89 -2.36
C ILE A 446 -11.04 -21.91 -1.49
N ASN A 447 -11.53 -22.19 -0.29
CA ASN A 447 -10.91 -23.17 0.61
C ASN A 447 -10.85 -24.57 -0.02
N GLU A 448 -11.91 -25.02 -0.67
CA GLU A 448 -11.93 -26.32 -1.36
C GLU A 448 -11.06 -26.33 -2.63
N ALA A 449 -11.02 -25.23 -3.39
CA ALA A 449 -10.12 -25.11 -4.54
C ALA A 449 -8.63 -25.17 -4.11
N LEU A 450 -8.25 -24.48 -3.02
CA LEU A 450 -6.90 -24.53 -2.48
C LEU A 450 -6.53 -25.94 -2.00
N ARG A 451 -7.46 -26.65 -1.35
CA ARG A 451 -7.25 -28.06 -0.92
C ARG A 451 -7.04 -29.00 -2.10
N ASP A 452 -7.83 -28.86 -3.16
CA ASP A 452 -7.63 -29.61 -4.41
C ASP A 452 -6.25 -29.28 -4.99
N TRP A 453 -5.88 -28.00 -5.02
CA TRP A 453 -4.59 -27.59 -5.58
C TRP A 453 -3.41 -28.24 -4.85
N VAL A 454 -3.40 -28.19 -3.51
CA VAL A 454 -2.37 -28.83 -2.68
C VAL A 454 -2.25 -30.32 -2.99
N THR A 455 -3.37 -30.99 -3.27
CA THR A 455 -3.41 -32.43 -3.52
C THR A 455 -2.96 -32.81 -4.93
N ASN A 456 -3.25 -31.97 -5.93
CA ASN A 456 -3.07 -32.28 -7.36
C ASN A 456 -2.09 -31.32 -8.07
N VAL A 457 -1.16 -30.71 -7.32
CA VAL A 457 -0.25 -29.65 -7.79
C VAL A 457 0.58 -30.02 -9.03
N GLU A 458 0.86 -31.30 -9.23
CA GLU A 458 1.70 -31.80 -10.33
C GLU A 458 1.06 -31.56 -11.70
N ASP A 459 -0.24 -31.84 -11.86
CA ASP A 459 -0.96 -31.77 -13.14
C ASP A 459 -1.98 -30.63 -13.23
N THR A 460 -2.24 -29.94 -12.10
CA THR A 460 -3.30 -28.96 -11.93
C THR A 460 -2.76 -27.55 -11.70
N HIS A 461 -3.32 -26.57 -12.44
CA HIS A 461 -3.16 -25.14 -12.15
C HIS A 461 -4.39 -24.56 -11.48
N TYR A 462 -4.18 -23.72 -10.46
CA TYR A 462 -5.24 -22.92 -9.85
C TYR A 462 -5.37 -21.57 -10.56
N LEU A 463 -6.46 -21.39 -11.30
CA LEU A 463 -6.74 -20.16 -12.04
C LEU A 463 -7.50 -19.18 -11.14
N LEU A 464 -6.74 -18.37 -10.39
CA LEU A 464 -7.27 -17.39 -9.45
C LEU A 464 -7.93 -16.21 -10.19
N GLY A 465 -9.12 -15.79 -9.73
CA GLY A 465 -10.01 -14.90 -10.49
C GLY A 465 -9.87 -13.40 -10.29
N THR A 466 -8.93 -12.93 -9.48
CA THR A 466 -8.75 -11.51 -9.16
C THR A 466 -7.31 -11.19 -8.76
N VAL A 467 -6.98 -9.91 -8.53
CA VAL A 467 -5.64 -9.44 -8.13
C VAL A 467 -5.38 -9.64 -6.63
N ALA A 468 -5.78 -10.79 -6.10
CA ALA A 468 -5.56 -11.19 -4.71
C ALA A 468 -4.73 -12.47 -4.68
N GLY A 469 -4.57 -13.05 -3.50
CA GLY A 469 -3.78 -14.27 -3.31
C GLY A 469 -2.27 -14.02 -3.29
N PRO A 470 -1.48 -15.09 -3.13
CA PRO A 470 -0.03 -14.98 -3.00
C PRO A 470 0.61 -14.51 -4.31
N HIS A 471 1.76 -13.84 -4.20
CA HIS A 471 2.61 -13.59 -5.37
C HIS A 471 2.92 -14.92 -6.11
N PRO A 472 2.82 -15.00 -7.45
CA PRO A 472 2.73 -13.89 -8.42
C PRO A 472 1.31 -13.47 -8.85
N PHE A 473 0.24 -14.01 -8.25
CA PHE A 473 -1.13 -13.77 -8.74
C PHE A 473 -1.52 -12.29 -8.82
N PRO A 474 -1.28 -11.43 -7.82
CA PRO A 474 -1.67 -10.02 -7.92
C PRO A 474 -1.06 -9.30 -9.12
N ALA A 475 0.26 -9.39 -9.31
CA ALA A 475 0.95 -8.77 -10.44
C ALA A 475 0.56 -9.40 -11.79
N MET A 476 0.48 -10.73 -11.84
CA MET A 476 0.10 -11.47 -13.05
C MET A 476 -1.32 -11.12 -13.52
N VAL A 477 -2.29 -11.12 -12.61
CA VAL A 477 -3.68 -10.83 -12.96
C VAL A 477 -3.82 -9.36 -13.37
N ARG A 478 -3.09 -8.42 -12.74
CA ARG A 478 -3.04 -7.03 -13.19
C ARG A 478 -2.50 -6.93 -14.61
N ASP A 479 -1.39 -7.58 -14.92
CA ASP A 479 -0.74 -7.49 -16.23
C ASP A 479 -1.62 -8.07 -17.36
N PHE A 480 -2.47 -9.05 -17.06
CA PHE A 480 -3.48 -9.51 -18.03
C PHE A 480 -4.72 -8.61 -18.11
N GLN A 481 -4.94 -7.71 -17.15
CA GLN A 481 -6.07 -6.77 -17.13
C GLN A 481 -5.70 -5.35 -17.57
N LYS A 482 -4.42 -4.96 -17.55
CA LYS A 482 -3.97 -3.58 -17.87
C LYS A 482 -4.32 -3.12 -19.29
N ILE A 483 -4.57 -4.08 -20.19
CA ILE A 483 -5.09 -3.82 -21.55
C ILE A 483 -6.37 -2.99 -21.54
N ILE A 484 -7.18 -3.05 -20.47
CA ILE A 484 -8.38 -2.23 -20.32
C ILE A 484 -8.02 -0.74 -20.27
N GLY A 485 -7.06 -0.37 -19.43
CA GLY A 485 -6.60 1.02 -19.28
C GLY A 485 -5.81 1.50 -20.49
N GLU A 486 -4.94 0.64 -21.05
CA GLU A 486 -4.16 0.94 -22.26
C GLU A 486 -5.09 1.28 -23.45
N GLU A 487 -6.10 0.45 -23.69
CA GLU A 487 -7.10 0.74 -24.73
C GLU A 487 -7.92 1.97 -24.40
N ALA A 488 -8.37 2.15 -23.15
CA ALA A 488 -9.19 3.30 -22.77
C ALA A 488 -8.43 4.62 -22.99
N LYS A 489 -7.14 4.68 -22.63
CA LYS A 489 -6.27 5.84 -22.86
C LYS A 489 -6.10 6.11 -24.35
N GLN A 490 -5.79 5.08 -25.13
CA GLN A 490 -5.60 5.21 -26.58
C GLN A 490 -6.90 5.66 -27.27
N GLN A 491 -8.04 5.06 -26.92
CA GLN A 491 -9.36 5.39 -27.49
C GLN A 491 -9.82 6.79 -27.14
N LEU A 492 -9.58 7.25 -25.91
CA LEU A 492 -9.91 8.60 -25.48
C LEU A 492 -9.17 9.64 -26.35
N ASN A 493 -7.90 9.39 -26.63
CA ASN A 493 -7.09 10.23 -27.49
C ASN A 493 -7.49 10.13 -28.97
N ASP A 494 -7.46 8.92 -29.54
CA ASP A 494 -7.66 8.70 -30.96
C ASP A 494 -9.07 9.05 -31.44
N TRP A 495 -10.09 8.74 -30.65
CA TRP A 495 -11.49 8.86 -31.08
C TRP A 495 -12.12 10.20 -30.69
N TYR A 496 -11.65 10.80 -29.59
CA TYR A 496 -12.27 12.00 -29.03
C TYR A 496 -11.31 13.19 -28.91
N GLY A 497 -10.04 13.03 -29.25
CA GLY A 497 -9.03 14.10 -29.20
C GLY A 497 -8.72 14.60 -27.79
N ILE A 498 -8.98 13.77 -26.76
CA ILE A 498 -8.76 14.13 -25.36
C ILE A 498 -7.47 13.45 -24.88
N ASP A 499 -6.51 14.24 -24.38
CA ASP A 499 -5.21 13.75 -23.91
C ASP A 499 -5.32 12.83 -22.68
N HIS A 500 -6.07 13.25 -21.67
CA HIS A 500 -6.28 12.50 -20.44
C HIS A 500 -7.70 12.71 -19.90
N PRO A 501 -8.27 11.74 -19.16
CA PRO A 501 -9.47 11.99 -18.37
C PRO A 501 -9.12 12.79 -17.11
N ASP A 502 -10.11 13.45 -16.50
CA ASP A 502 -9.99 14.00 -15.15
C ASP A 502 -10.21 12.91 -14.10
N ALA A 503 -11.00 11.88 -14.42
CA ALA A 503 -11.25 10.76 -13.53
C ALA A 503 -11.44 9.40 -14.20
N VAL A 504 -11.01 8.35 -13.51
CA VAL A 504 -11.30 6.94 -13.83
C VAL A 504 -11.99 6.28 -12.64
N VAL A 505 -13.14 5.66 -12.88
CA VAL A 505 -14.02 5.10 -11.85
C VAL A 505 -14.26 3.61 -12.11
N ALA A 506 -14.07 2.77 -11.09
CA ALA A 506 -14.29 1.33 -11.17
C ALA A 506 -14.80 0.75 -9.84
N CYS A 507 -15.43 -0.43 -9.91
CA CYS A 507 -15.88 -1.16 -8.72
C CYS A 507 -14.78 -2.08 -8.18
N VAL A 508 -14.74 -2.28 -6.86
CA VAL A 508 -13.65 -2.99 -6.18
C VAL A 508 -14.22 -4.10 -5.31
N GLY A 509 -14.24 -5.32 -5.87
CA GLY A 509 -14.30 -6.56 -5.09
C GLY A 509 -12.88 -6.92 -4.68
N GLY A 510 -12.32 -7.98 -5.29
CA GLY A 510 -10.87 -8.21 -5.19
C GLY A 510 -10.00 -7.24 -6.01
N GLY A 511 -10.56 -6.46 -6.95
CA GLY A 511 -9.89 -5.33 -7.60
C GLY A 511 -9.43 -5.48 -9.06
N SER A 512 -9.52 -6.67 -9.67
CA SER A 512 -8.92 -6.94 -10.99
C SER A 512 -9.36 -6.00 -12.12
N ASN A 513 -10.65 -5.65 -12.22
CA ASN A 513 -11.13 -4.70 -13.22
C ASN A 513 -10.66 -3.26 -12.94
N ALA A 514 -10.56 -2.90 -11.66
CA ALA A 514 -10.22 -1.55 -11.23
C ALA A 514 -8.75 -1.28 -11.52
N ILE A 515 -7.83 -2.12 -11.04
CA ILE A 515 -6.42 -1.95 -11.38
C ILE A 515 -6.19 -2.07 -12.88
N GLY A 516 -6.92 -2.95 -13.58
CA GLY A 516 -6.80 -3.08 -15.04
C GLY A 516 -7.11 -1.79 -15.81
N VAL A 517 -8.19 -1.08 -15.45
CA VAL A 517 -8.51 0.21 -16.08
C VAL A 517 -7.64 1.36 -15.57
N MET A 518 -7.20 1.31 -14.31
CA MET A 518 -6.44 2.38 -13.67
C MET A 518 -4.94 2.35 -14.01
N ASN A 519 -4.37 1.17 -14.31
CA ASN A 519 -2.92 0.97 -14.42
C ASN A 519 -2.24 1.95 -15.40
N ALA A 520 -2.84 2.18 -16.58
CA ALA A 520 -2.32 3.11 -17.59
C ALA A 520 -2.32 4.60 -17.19
N PHE A 521 -2.94 4.93 -16.05
CA PHE A 521 -3.09 6.27 -15.51
C PHE A 521 -2.41 6.43 -14.13
N LEU A 522 -1.83 5.37 -13.55
CA LEU A 522 -1.23 5.42 -12.22
C LEU A 522 -0.12 6.48 -12.12
N ASP A 523 0.66 6.68 -13.17
CA ASP A 523 1.77 7.64 -13.17
C ASP A 523 1.37 9.05 -13.66
N ASP A 524 0.09 9.26 -13.99
CA ASP A 524 -0.42 10.58 -14.38
C ASP A 524 -1.18 11.23 -13.22
N GLU A 525 -0.50 12.11 -12.47
CA GLU A 525 -1.05 12.82 -11.31
C GLU A 525 -2.25 13.72 -11.66
N ARG A 526 -2.41 14.10 -12.93
CA ARG A 526 -3.57 14.86 -13.40
C ARG A 526 -4.86 14.04 -13.31
N VAL A 527 -4.75 12.70 -13.32
CA VAL A 527 -5.88 11.77 -13.38
C VAL A 527 -6.27 11.29 -11.98
N ASN A 528 -7.51 11.54 -11.61
CA ASN A 528 -8.08 11.10 -10.34
C ASN A 528 -8.63 9.67 -10.45
N LEU A 529 -8.22 8.78 -9.56
CA LEU A 529 -8.60 7.37 -9.61
C LEU A 529 -9.53 7.05 -8.45
N TYR A 530 -10.71 6.49 -8.76
CA TYR A 530 -11.75 6.18 -7.77
C TYR A 530 -12.15 4.71 -7.82
N GLY A 531 -11.98 4.02 -6.68
CA GLY A 531 -12.46 2.67 -6.46
C GLY A 531 -13.69 2.64 -5.55
N TYR A 532 -14.75 1.95 -5.97
CA TYR A 532 -15.98 1.83 -5.19
C TYR A 532 -16.23 0.39 -4.70
N GLU A 533 -16.18 0.20 -3.39
CA GLU A 533 -16.48 -1.04 -2.69
C GLU A 533 -18.00 -1.24 -2.52
N ALA A 534 -18.41 -2.48 -2.21
CA ALA A 534 -19.82 -2.77 -1.95
C ALA A 534 -20.21 -2.33 -0.53
N GLY A 535 -21.10 -1.34 -0.48
CA GLY A 535 -21.58 -0.74 0.76
C GLY A 535 -22.64 -1.56 1.48
N GLY A 536 -23.28 -2.52 0.82
CA GLY A 536 -24.38 -3.30 1.40
C GLY A 536 -25.46 -2.38 1.97
N ASP A 537 -25.80 -2.58 3.25
CA ASP A 537 -26.75 -1.76 3.99
C ASP A 537 -26.11 -0.49 4.62
N GLY A 538 -24.82 -0.24 4.35
CA GLY A 538 -24.02 0.87 4.89
C GLY A 538 -22.99 0.41 5.93
N PRO A 539 -21.94 1.22 6.20
CA PRO A 539 -20.82 0.83 7.07
C PRO A 539 -21.24 0.53 8.52
N GLU A 540 -22.19 1.28 9.08
CA GLU A 540 -22.63 1.09 10.47
C GLU A 540 -23.47 -0.18 10.69
N SER A 541 -23.95 -0.81 9.62
CA SER A 541 -24.84 -1.97 9.71
C SER A 541 -24.11 -3.28 10.04
N GLY A 542 -22.78 -3.33 9.83
CA GLY A 542 -22.01 -4.57 9.80
C GLY A 542 -22.36 -5.51 8.64
N ARG A 543 -23.30 -5.13 7.76
CA ARG A 543 -23.72 -5.88 6.58
C ARG A 543 -23.23 -5.19 5.32
N HIS A 544 -21.93 -5.32 5.08
CA HIS A 544 -21.25 -4.70 3.95
C HIS A 544 -20.02 -5.49 3.52
N ALA A 545 -19.36 -5.05 2.45
CA ALA A 545 -18.04 -5.51 2.06
C ALA A 545 -17.09 -4.30 1.84
N ILE A 546 -17.18 -3.30 2.73
CA ILE A 546 -16.29 -2.12 2.77
C ILE A 546 -15.05 -2.49 3.58
N ARG A 547 -13.84 -2.45 3.00
CA ARG A 547 -12.58 -2.77 3.69
C ARG A 547 -11.79 -1.53 4.08
N PHE A 548 -11.96 -0.43 3.34
CA PHE A 548 -11.09 0.74 3.46
C PHE A 548 -11.65 1.88 4.30
N ALA A 549 -12.95 1.88 4.64
CA ALA A 549 -13.53 2.93 5.46
C ALA A 549 -13.01 2.85 6.91
N PRO A 550 -12.78 4.00 7.59
CA PRO A 550 -12.33 4.00 8.98
C PRO A 550 -13.23 3.15 9.87
N GLY A 551 -12.63 2.28 10.67
CA GLY A 551 -13.34 1.40 11.61
C GLY A 551 -14.04 0.19 10.98
N THR A 552 -13.80 -0.10 9.70
CA THR A 552 -14.34 -1.30 9.03
C THR A 552 -13.29 -2.41 8.92
N GLY A 553 -12.36 -2.32 7.96
CA GLY A 553 -11.28 -3.28 7.79
C GLY A 553 -9.96 -2.83 8.42
N GLU A 554 -9.11 -3.82 8.69
CA GLU A 554 -7.76 -3.63 9.22
C GLU A 554 -6.73 -4.48 8.44
N LEU A 555 -5.45 -4.30 8.76
CA LEU A 555 -4.37 -5.02 8.10
C LEU A 555 -4.36 -6.48 8.59
N GLY A 556 -4.63 -7.42 7.68
CA GLY A 556 -4.68 -8.85 7.98
C GLY A 556 -3.99 -9.70 6.91
N MET A 557 -3.93 -11.01 7.17
CA MET A 557 -3.44 -12.01 6.21
C MET A 557 -4.58 -12.91 5.80
N PHE A 558 -4.90 -12.91 4.50
CA PHE A 558 -6.01 -13.70 3.98
C PHE A 558 -5.66 -14.29 2.63
N GLN A 559 -5.96 -15.59 2.47
CA GLN A 559 -5.84 -16.32 1.20
C GLN A 559 -4.47 -16.19 0.51
N GLY A 560 -3.38 -16.05 1.27
CA GLY A 560 -2.01 -16.04 0.74
C GLY A 560 -1.36 -14.66 0.62
N ALA A 561 -2.05 -13.57 0.93
CA ALA A 561 -1.47 -12.23 0.92
C ALA A 561 -1.82 -11.44 2.18
N LYS A 562 -0.94 -10.49 2.53
CA LYS A 562 -1.21 -9.42 3.51
C LYS A 562 -1.92 -8.26 2.81
N SER A 563 -3.10 -7.86 3.30
CA SER A 563 -3.92 -6.79 2.73
C SER A 563 -4.90 -6.23 3.77
N TYR A 564 -5.76 -5.29 3.38
CA TYR A 564 -6.92 -4.93 4.19
C TYR A 564 -7.94 -6.08 4.21
N LEU A 565 -8.49 -6.35 5.38
CA LEU A 565 -9.38 -7.47 5.66
C LEU A 565 -10.45 -7.05 6.67
N LEU A 566 -11.67 -7.55 6.47
CA LEU A 566 -12.72 -7.53 7.49
C LEU A 566 -12.52 -8.71 8.44
N GLU A 567 -12.02 -8.42 9.63
CA GLU A 567 -11.81 -9.42 10.69
C GLU A 567 -12.22 -8.88 12.07
N ASN A 568 -12.41 -9.79 13.02
CA ASN A 568 -12.66 -9.45 14.41
C ASN A 568 -11.34 -9.34 15.20
N SER A 569 -11.42 -8.91 16.46
CA SER A 569 -10.24 -8.76 17.34
C SER A 569 -9.45 -10.05 17.62
N GLU A 570 -10.01 -11.22 17.26
CA GLU A 570 -9.33 -12.51 17.37
C GLU A 570 -8.66 -12.94 16.04
N GLY A 571 -8.72 -12.09 15.00
CA GLY A 571 -8.20 -12.39 13.66
C GLY A 571 -9.07 -13.36 12.86
N GLN A 572 -10.35 -13.51 13.20
CA GLN A 572 -11.29 -14.27 12.38
C GLN A 572 -11.98 -13.38 11.36
N THR A 573 -12.00 -13.83 10.10
CA THR A 573 -12.67 -13.14 9.00
C THR A 573 -14.17 -12.99 9.28
N LEU A 574 -14.66 -11.76 9.15
CA LEU A 574 -16.08 -11.43 9.29
C LEU A 574 -16.87 -11.88 8.05
N ASP A 575 -18.15 -12.16 8.24
CA ASP A 575 -19.06 -12.35 7.12
C ASP A 575 -19.33 -11.01 6.42
N THR A 576 -19.41 -11.05 5.10
CA THR A 576 -19.69 -9.89 4.26
C THR A 576 -21.10 -9.94 3.70
N TYR A 577 -21.58 -8.79 3.21
CA TYR A 577 -22.85 -8.71 2.50
C TYR A 577 -22.82 -7.69 1.37
N SER A 578 -23.35 -8.09 0.22
CA SER A 578 -23.75 -7.20 -0.88
C SER A 578 -24.84 -7.87 -1.72
N ILE A 579 -25.72 -7.08 -2.33
CA ILE A 579 -26.59 -7.57 -3.42
C ILE A 579 -25.79 -8.09 -4.62
N SER A 580 -24.53 -7.65 -4.76
CA SER A 580 -23.62 -8.02 -5.83
C SER A 580 -22.63 -9.12 -5.39
N ALA A 581 -22.88 -10.37 -5.79
CA ALA A 581 -22.03 -11.50 -5.44
C ALA A 581 -20.55 -11.34 -5.86
N GLY A 582 -20.25 -10.57 -6.93
CA GLY A 582 -18.86 -10.33 -7.35
C GLY A 582 -18.08 -9.31 -6.51
N LEU A 583 -18.75 -8.56 -5.63
CA LEU A 583 -18.12 -7.60 -4.71
C LEU A 583 -18.16 -8.06 -3.24
N ASP A 584 -18.92 -9.12 -2.95
CA ASP A 584 -19.10 -9.71 -1.63
C ASP A 584 -17.85 -10.52 -1.22
N TYR A 585 -16.81 -9.79 -0.81
CA TYR A 585 -15.49 -10.34 -0.49
C TYR A 585 -14.86 -9.57 0.67
N ALA A 586 -14.31 -10.31 1.64
CA ALA A 586 -13.83 -9.75 2.91
C ALA A 586 -12.48 -9.03 2.81
N SER A 587 -11.72 -9.25 1.74
CA SER A 587 -10.40 -8.64 1.53
C SER A 587 -10.35 -7.86 0.22
N VAL A 588 -9.17 -7.44 -0.19
CA VAL A 588 -8.92 -6.65 -1.41
C VAL A 588 -7.50 -6.92 -1.89
N GLY A 589 -7.23 -6.76 -3.19
CA GLY A 589 -5.90 -6.97 -3.74
C GLY A 589 -4.81 -6.10 -3.06
N PRO A 590 -3.60 -6.63 -2.81
CA PRO A 590 -2.57 -5.92 -2.05
C PRO A 590 -2.09 -4.63 -2.72
N GLU A 591 -2.07 -4.57 -4.04
CA GLU A 591 -1.73 -3.35 -4.78
C GLU A 591 -2.76 -2.24 -4.54
N HIS A 592 -4.05 -2.57 -4.40
CA HIS A 592 -5.06 -1.57 -4.04
C HIS A 592 -4.85 -1.02 -2.63
N ALA A 593 -4.48 -1.88 -1.68
CA ALA A 593 -4.14 -1.48 -0.32
C ALA A 593 -2.93 -0.54 -0.30
N TRP A 594 -1.89 -0.86 -1.07
CA TRP A 594 -0.74 0.02 -1.25
C TRP A 594 -1.12 1.37 -1.86
N LEU A 595 -1.86 1.36 -2.97
CA LEU A 595 -2.31 2.56 -3.67
C LEU A 595 -3.23 3.45 -2.83
N LYS A 596 -4.00 2.86 -1.90
CA LYS A 596 -4.77 3.62 -0.91
C LYS A 596 -3.83 4.38 0.03
N ASP A 597 -2.86 3.68 0.60
CA ASP A 597 -2.04 4.23 1.68
C ASP A 597 -1.05 5.29 1.24
N ILE A 598 -0.58 5.20 -0.02
CA ILE A 598 0.20 6.28 -0.65
C ILE A 598 -0.70 7.41 -1.19
N GLY A 599 -2.02 7.30 -1.04
CA GLY A 599 -2.98 8.33 -1.46
C GLY A 599 -3.23 8.42 -2.98
N ARG A 600 -2.73 7.46 -3.78
CA ARG A 600 -2.84 7.51 -5.25
C ARG A 600 -4.26 7.24 -5.74
N VAL A 601 -4.95 6.28 -5.12
CA VAL A 601 -6.33 5.90 -5.47
C VAL A 601 -7.25 6.21 -4.28
N ARG A 602 -8.36 6.89 -4.56
CA ARG A 602 -9.39 7.18 -3.56
C ARG A 602 -10.41 6.05 -3.55
N TYR A 603 -10.64 5.46 -2.37
CA TYR A 603 -11.63 4.41 -2.21
C TYR A 603 -12.83 4.93 -1.42
N SER A 604 -14.02 4.56 -1.88
CA SER A 604 -15.29 4.81 -1.20
C SER A 604 -16.20 3.61 -1.45
N TRP A 605 -17.49 3.74 -1.16
CA TRP A 605 -18.47 2.66 -1.32
C TRP A 605 -19.75 3.15 -1.98
N ALA A 606 -20.51 2.21 -2.53
CA ALA A 606 -21.90 2.43 -2.95
C ALA A 606 -22.79 1.41 -2.23
N THR A 607 -23.85 1.85 -1.56
CA THR A 607 -24.83 0.95 -0.95
C THR A 607 -25.61 0.19 -2.02
N ASP A 608 -26.27 -0.90 -1.62
CA ASP A 608 -27.12 -1.68 -2.54
C ASP A 608 -28.20 -0.78 -3.18
N GLY A 609 -28.78 0.15 -2.41
CA GLY A 609 -29.75 1.12 -2.91
C GLY A 609 -29.17 2.08 -3.95
N GLU A 610 -27.97 2.60 -3.72
CA GLU A 610 -27.28 3.48 -4.66
C GLU A 610 -26.90 2.73 -5.96
N ALA A 611 -26.36 1.52 -5.83
CA ALA A 611 -25.99 0.68 -6.97
C ALA A 611 -27.21 0.32 -7.82
N MET A 612 -28.34 -0.04 -7.21
CA MET A 612 -29.56 -0.36 -7.95
C MET A 612 -30.20 0.89 -8.59
N ALA A 613 -30.15 2.04 -7.94
CA ALA A 613 -30.57 3.29 -8.59
C ALA A 613 -29.72 3.60 -9.83
N ALA A 614 -28.40 3.45 -9.73
CA ALA A 614 -27.47 3.66 -10.84
C ALA A 614 -27.61 2.62 -11.96
N PHE A 615 -27.88 1.35 -11.61
CA PHE A 615 -28.26 0.31 -12.56
C PHE A 615 -29.43 0.77 -13.43
N LYS A 616 -30.51 1.27 -12.79
CA LYS A 616 -31.71 1.74 -13.47
C LYS A 616 -31.44 2.97 -14.33
N ASP A 617 -30.66 3.94 -13.82
CA ASP A 617 -30.28 5.12 -14.58
C ASP A 617 -29.57 4.74 -15.89
N LEU A 618 -28.58 3.83 -15.84
CA LEU A 618 -27.84 3.44 -17.04
C LEU A 618 -28.74 2.71 -18.05
N CYS A 619 -29.67 1.87 -17.56
CA CYS A 619 -30.67 1.23 -18.41
C CYS A 619 -31.56 2.26 -19.12
N GLU A 620 -32.09 3.25 -18.41
CA GLU A 620 -33.05 4.23 -18.94
C GLU A 620 -32.40 5.35 -19.76
N THR A 621 -31.11 5.61 -19.53
CA THR A 621 -30.36 6.67 -20.23
C THR A 621 -29.66 6.14 -21.47
N GLU A 622 -28.97 5.00 -21.38
CA GLU A 622 -28.09 4.51 -22.45
C GLU A 622 -28.55 3.17 -23.05
N GLY A 623 -29.59 2.53 -22.53
CA GLY A 623 -30.04 1.22 -23.00
C GLY A 623 -29.03 0.10 -22.71
N ILE A 624 -28.15 0.32 -21.75
CA ILE A 624 -27.13 -0.63 -21.30
C ILE A 624 -27.61 -1.24 -19.99
N ILE A 625 -27.65 -2.57 -19.93
CA ILE A 625 -27.97 -3.32 -18.71
C ILE A 625 -26.64 -3.74 -18.06
N PRO A 626 -26.12 -2.97 -17.08
CA PRO A 626 -24.83 -3.27 -16.46
C PRO A 626 -24.95 -4.45 -15.49
N ALA A 627 -23.85 -5.15 -15.25
CA ALA A 627 -23.75 -6.01 -14.07
C ALA A 627 -23.92 -5.17 -12.79
N ILE A 628 -24.55 -5.72 -11.74
CA ILE A 628 -24.72 -5.01 -10.47
C ILE A 628 -23.36 -4.58 -9.88
N GLU A 629 -22.29 -5.35 -10.10
CA GLU A 629 -20.91 -4.97 -9.78
C GLU A 629 -20.55 -3.64 -10.47
N SER A 630 -20.75 -3.55 -11.79
CA SER A 630 -20.48 -2.34 -12.59
C SER A 630 -21.33 -1.16 -12.12
N SER A 631 -22.56 -1.41 -11.69
CA SER A 631 -23.46 -0.36 -11.19
C SER A 631 -22.94 0.33 -9.93
N HIS A 632 -22.08 -0.32 -9.13
CA HIS A 632 -21.38 0.36 -8.03
C HIS A 632 -20.40 1.42 -8.53
N ALA A 633 -19.74 1.18 -9.68
CA ALA A 633 -18.89 2.19 -10.32
C ALA A 633 -19.74 3.32 -10.92
N VAL A 634 -20.91 3.01 -11.50
CA VAL A 634 -21.84 4.01 -12.02
C VAL A 634 -22.42 4.88 -10.89
N ALA A 635 -22.78 4.28 -9.75
CA ALA A 635 -23.15 5.01 -8.53
C ALA A 635 -21.97 5.87 -8.03
N GLY A 636 -20.77 5.30 -8.07
CA GLY A 636 -19.53 5.99 -7.76
C GLY A 636 -19.25 7.20 -8.64
N ALA A 637 -19.62 7.19 -9.92
CA ALA A 637 -19.43 8.32 -10.82
C ALA A 637 -20.14 9.60 -10.33
N TYR A 638 -21.32 9.48 -9.71
CA TYR A 638 -21.99 10.62 -9.09
C TYR A 638 -21.18 11.21 -7.92
N LYS A 639 -20.61 10.34 -7.07
CA LYS A 639 -19.80 10.75 -5.91
C LYS A 639 -18.45 11.35 -6.35
N ALA A 640 -17.81 10.74 -7.34
CA ALA A 640 -16.56 11.24 -7.92
C ALA A 640 -16.76 12.61 -8.58
N ALA A 641 -17.89 12.83 -9.28
CA ALA A 641 -18.20 14.14 -9.85
C ALA A 641 -18.34 15.25 -8.79
N LEU A 642 -18.95 14.93 -7.64
CA LEU A 642 -19.06 15.87 -6.51
C LEU A 642 -17.68 16.16 -5.88
N ASP A 643 -16.85 15.14 -5.64
CA ASP A 643 -15.48 15.32 -5.15
C ASP A 643 -14.63 16.19 -6.08
N LEU A 644 -14.71 15.95 -7.39
CA LEU A 644 -14.01 16.75 -8.41
C LEU A 644 -14.46 18.21 -8.40
N LYS A 645 -15.77 18.47 -8.25
CA LYS A 645 -16.30 19.83 -8.13
C LYS A 645 -15.76 20.53 -6.89
N GLU A 646 -15.73 19.87 -5.74
CA GLU A 646 -15.17 20.41 -4.50
C GLU A 646 -13.68 20.75 -4.65
N ARG A 647 -12.99 20.01 -5.52
CA ARG A 647 -11.58 20.21 -5.86
C ARG A 647 -11.35 21.19 -7.01
N GLY A 648 -12.40 21.88 -7.47
CA GLY A 648 -12.30 22.95 -8.47
C GLY A 648 -12.31 22.50 -9.93
N VAL A 649 -12.65 21.24 -10.22
CA VAL A 649 -12.81 20.74 -11.61
C VAL A 649 -14.24 20.99 -12.07
N GLU A 650 -14.44 22.00 -12.91
CA GLU A 650 -15.79 22.44 -13.33
C GLU A 650 -16.45 21.52 -14.37
N HIS A 651 -15.66 20.97 -15.31
CA HIS A 651 -16.15 20.20 -16.46
C HIS A 651 -15.43 18.86 -16.64
N PRO A 652 -15.54 17.92 -15.68
CA PRO A 652 -14.71 16.73 -15.67
C PRO A 652 -15.02 15.79 -16.84
N VAL A 653 -13.95 15.25 -17.44
CA VAL A 653 -13.97 14.08 -18.32
C VAL A 653 -13.78 12.83 -17.48
N MET A 654 -14.77 11.95 -17.48
CA MET A 654 -14.81 10.78 -16.61
C MET A 654 -14.88 9.49 -17.42
N ILE A 655 -14.03 8.52 -17.12
CA ILE A 655 -14.14 7.14 -17.60
C ILE A 655 -14.74 6.28 -16.48
N VAL A 656 -15.80 5.54 -16.78
CA VAL A 656 -16.42 4.55 -15.90
C VAL A 656 -16.25 3.17 -16.50
N ASN A 657 -15.64 2.24 -15.76
CA ASN A 657 -15.44 0.88 -16.25
C ASN A 657 -16.71 0.04 -16.08
N ILE A 658 -17.35 -0.33 -17.18
CA ILE A 658 -18.50 -1.24 -17.19
C ILE A 658 -17.95 -2.66 -17.26
N SER A 659 -17.53 -3.17 -16.10
CA SER A 659 -16.76 -4.40 -15.91
C SER A 659 -17.44 -5.69 -16.43
N GLY A 660 -18.74 -5.66 -16.70
CA GLY A 660 -19.54 -6.79 -17.15
C GLY A 660 -21.02 -6.42 -17.38
N ARG A 661 -21.74 -7.30 -18.09
CA ARG A 661 -23.17 -7.16 -18.42
C ARG A 661 -24.10 -7.79 -17.38
N GLY A 662 -25.30 -7.24 -17.25
CA GLY A 662 -26.27 -7.57 -16.22
C GLY A 662 -27.20 -8.74 -16.50
N ASP A 663 -27.00 -9.52 -17.58
CA ASP A 663 -27.86 -10.68 -17.88
C ASP A 663 -28.00 -11.64 -16.70
N LYS A 664 -26.88 -11.85 -15.96
CA LYS A 664 -26.85 -12.72 -14.78
C LYS A 664 -27.67 -12.17 -13.60
N ASP A 665 -27.95 -10.88 -13.60
CA ASP A 665 -28.58 -10.16 -12.49
C ASP A 665 -30.07 -9.92 -12.72
N MET A 666 -30.66 -10.40 -13.82
CA MET A 666 -32.04 -10.08 -14.21
C MET A 666 -33.10 -10.57 -13.24
N ASN A 667 -32.88 -11.72 -12.59
CA ASN A 667 -33.78 -12.17 -11.53
C ASN A 667 -33.73 -11.21 -10.33
N THR A 668 -32.53 -10.88 -9.86
CA THR A 668 -32.29 -9.98 -8.72
C THR A 668 -32.85 -8.58 -8.98
N ALA A 669 -32.52 -7.99 -10.14
CA ALA A 669 -32.98 -6.67 -10.53
C ALA A 669 -34.50 -6.65 -10.79
N GLY A 670 -35.03 -7.67 -11.47
CA GLY A 670 -36.47 -7.79 -11.73
C GLY A 670 -37.28 -7.86 -10.44
N LYS A 671 -36.79 -8.58 -9.42
CA LYS A 671 -37.39 -8.59 -8.08
C LYS A 671 -37.26 -7.23 -7.38
N TRP A 672 -36.08 -6.62 -7.41
CA TRP A 672 -35.81 -5.34 -6.75
C TRP A 672 -36.74 -4.22 -7.24
N PHE A 673 -36.95 -4.11 -8.57
CA PHE A 673 -37.81 -3.09 -9.15
C PHE A 673 -39.29 -3.48 -9.24
N GLY A 674 -39.67 -4.66 -8.76
CA GLY A 674 -41.04 -5.16 -8.81
C GLY A 674 -41.54 -5.53 -10.20
N TYR A 675 -40.63 -5.83 -11.15
CA TYR A 675 -40.97 -6.31 -12.49
C TYR A 675 -41.23 -7.81 -12.54
N LEU A 676 -40.78 -8.56 -11.53
CA LEU A 676 -41.04 -9.99 -11.36
C LEU A 676 -41.80 -10.23 -10.05
N THR A 677 -42.87 -11.03 -10.10
CA THR A 677 -43.54 -11.52 -8.89
C THR A 677 -42.64 -12.53 -8.16
N ASP A 678 -42.91 -12.77 -6.87
CA ASP A 678 -42.21 -13.83 -6.12
C ASP A 678 -42.36 -15.21 -6.77
N GLU A 679 -43.51 -15.49 -7.41
CA GLU A 679 -43.71 -16.74 -8.16
C GLU A 679 -42.86 -16.79 -9.43
N GLN A 680 -42.78 -15.70 -10.20
CA GLN A 680 -41.94 -15.63 -11.39
C GLN A 680 -40.44 -15.74 -11.03
N SER A 681 -40.02 -15.07 -9.97
CA SER A 681 -38.65 -15.15 -9.46
C SER A 681 -38.33 -16.57 -8.97
N LYS A 682 -39.22 -17.18 -8.16
CA LYS A 682 -39.08 -18.59 -7.75
C LYS A 682 -39.08 -19.55 -8.93
N ALA A 683 -39.86 -19.30 -9.98
CA ALA A 683 -39.86 -20.14 -11.17
C ALA A 683 -38.53 -20.07 -11.94
N LEU A 684 -37.91 -18.88 -12.01
CA LEU A 684 -36.56 -18.71 -12.57
C LEU A 684 -35.50 -19.43 -11.74
N GLU A 685 -35.64 -19.44 -10.40
CA GLU A 685 -34.78 -20.20 -9.50
C GLU A 685 -35.02 -21.71 -9.59
N ALA A 686 -36.28 -22.15 -9.68
CA ALA A 686 -36.69 -23.56 -9.70
C ALA A 686 -36.45 -24.27 -11.04
N ASN A 687 -36.45 -23.56 -12.16
CA ASN A 687 -36.11 -24.13 -13.47
C ASN A 687 -34.63 -24.55 -13.58
N GLY A 688 -33.77 -24.19 -12.62
CA GLY A 688 -32.43 -24.74 -12.45
C GLY A 688 -32.35 -26.05 -11.65
N ALA A 689 -33.45 -26.48 -11.01
CA ALA A 689 -33.48 -27.58 -10.05
C ALA A 689 -34.10 -28.88 -10.58
N GLN A 690 -34.60 -28.94 -11.82
CA GLN A 690 -35.11 -30.20 -12.40
C GLN A 690 -34.00 -31.06 -13.01
N GLY A 691 -33.08 -31.49 -12.14
CA GLY A 691 -32.31 -32.72 -12.32
C GLY A 691 -32.79 -33.73 -11.29
N ASN A 692 -33.98 -34.31 -11.48
CA ASN A 692 -34.35 -35.51 -10.73
C ASN A 692 -33.41 -36.64 -11.18
N ASN A 693 -32.51 -37.05 -10.30
CA ASN A 693 -31.91 -38.38 -10.39
C ASN A 693 -33.03 -39.39 -10.11
N ALA A 694 -33.53 -40.01 -11.18
CA ALA A 694 -34.11 -41.35 -11.11
C ALA A 694 -32.97 -42.38 -11.18
#